data_AF-G1NPW5-F1
#
_entry.id   AF-G1NPW5-F1
#
_cell.length_a   1.000
_cell.length_b   1.000
_cell.length_c   1.000
_cell.angle_alpha   90.00
_cell.angle_beta   90.00
_cell.angle_gamma   90.00
#
_symmetry.space_group_name_H-M   'P 1'
#
loop_
_entity.id
_entity.type
_entity.pdbx_description
1 polymer ?
#
loop_
_entity_poly.entity_id
_entity_poly.type
_entity_poly.pdbx_seq_one_letter_code
_entity_poly.pdbx_strand_id
1 'polypeptide(L)'
;ELNTKNLSFFFSSTDTEYSYYNLILKKAGQFLSNFQINLLKFALSIRAYSPTVQMFQQIAADEPPPEGCSAFVVIHEKHTCKTNEIKKLLKKANKRPRPYLFKGDHKYPTLKEDGPVVILYAEMGTRDFVKFHKILSEKAQKEEIVYVLRHYVQKPRSRKMYLSGYGVELAIKSTEYKAVDDTQVKEEDEEEEETDVQGFLFGKLKQLHPDLKNNLKEFKKHLIETTNSMEPLKVWELQDLSFQAAARIMSTPAYDALKVMKDIAQNFPIRARSLTRVPVDKQMRNEIEENQKHLHETLGIQPGEARLFLNGLHIDLDFHDPFSILETLKVEGKVMHGLHELGIQEEILSKFMRLHIHPADSSYALDIRHSSVIWINNIEKDRSYITWPASYQELLKPTFPGVIPQIRRNLYNLVLFVDPVQEDTDDYMKLVELFYHHNVPLRIGFVFILNTEEEIDGNEDAGIALWRTFNYVTEESDNFQATNCIIHMYHEVKDGNVLTVNHVKNILRREYPHADVQSILGVHSEYDEGRKAGATFYKKTGLGPLPQALFNGVPFSKEEMNAAELEAVILQRIIDASGFFQRAVFMGLLNDHINAVDFLMDQNNVVSHINPSILGAERKYLRFRSTSVPFDVQDFSTFSFLDSQDKSAVISDSMKYLTKKDEDVLYAVTVWIIADFDNPSGRQLLSSALKHLKTSSHIRIGVLNNPSSKIKEDNTAIARGILAAFLTQSNRSLKSFLSKLTKEETAKSLAAGTKIVKILLPGMNDDAFEKKYNTLGLDIIKTHQMFCQEVLKLLPGQMAVVSNGRVRKELSSLSFFVVTFYFLEFQFPTKENTSY
;
A
#
# COMPACT_ATOMS: atom_id res chain seq x y z
N GLU A 1 -10.85 -21.22 5.89
CA GLU A 1 -11.33 -22.61 5.85
C GLU A 1 -11.68 -23.06 7.26
N LEU A 2 -12.96 -23.14 7.61
CA LEU A 2 -13.40 -23.85 8.81
C LEU A 2 -13.97 -25.18 8.32
N ASN A 3 -13.20 -26.25 8.48
CA ASN A 3 -13.62 -27.58 8.03
C ASN A 3 -14.91 -27.97 8.75
N THR A 4 -15.97 -28.24 7.98
CA THR A 4 -17.39 -28.29 8.40
C THR A 4 -17.70 -29.38 9.43
N LYS A 5 -16.77 -30.31 9.69
CA LYS A 5 -16.95 -31.38 10.69
C LYS A 5 -16.74 -30.94 12.15
N ASN A 6 -16.09 -29.80 12.41
CA ASN A 6 -15.74 -29.37 13.78
C ASN A 6 -16.65 -28.25 14.35
N LEU A 7 -17.62 -27.74 13.59
CA LEU A 7 -18.56 -26.72 14.05
C LEU A 7 -19.79 -27.32 14.76
N SER A 8 -19.93 -28.64 14.79
CA SER A 8 -21.11 -29.36 15.32
C SER A 8 -21.19 -29.46 16.84
N PHE A 9 -20.24 -28.87 17.61
CA PHE A 9 -20.10 -29.21 19.03
C PHE A 9 -20.35 -28.10 20.08
N PHE A 10 -20.82 -26.88 19.76
CA PHE A 10 -20.57 -25.78 20.71
C PHE A 10 -21.67 -24.79 21.11
N PHE A 11 -22.95 -25.15 21.06
CA PHE A 11 -23.98 -24.20 21.51
C PHE A 11 -25.03 -24.88 22.38
N SER A 12 -24.69 -25.06 23.67
CA SER A 12 -25.67 -25.26 24.73
C SER A 12 -26.12 -23.88 25.22
N SER A 13 -27.41 -23.68 25.46
CA SER A 13 -27.97 -22.41 25.96
C SER A 13 -27.58 -22.07 27.41
N THR A 14 -26.66 -22.84 28.00
CA THR A 14 -26.24 -22.80 29.41
C THR A 14 -24.81 -22.30 29.61
N ASP A 15 -24.05 -22.01 28.54
CA ASP A 15 -22.66 -21.57 28.64
C ASP A 15 -22.53 -20.04 28.85
N THR A 16 -21.61 -19.63 29.73
CA THR A 16 -21.34 -18.21 30.02
C THR A 16 -20.52 -17.55 28.90
N GLU A 17 -20.67 -16.23 28.72
CA GLU A 17 -19.87 -15.43 27.75
C GLU A 17 -18.35 -15.62 27.96
N TYR A 18 -17.92 -15.87 29.21
CA TYR A 18 -16.53 -16.16 29.56
C TYR A 18 -16.05 -17.54 29.05
N SER A 19 -16.89 -18.57 29.18
CA SER A 19 -16.61 -19.90 28.60
C SER A 19 -16.44 -19.81 27.09
N TYR A 20 -17.33 -19.05 26.44
CA TYR A 20 -17.30 -18.81 25.00
C TYR A 20 -16.02 -18.09 24.56
N TYR A 21 -15.61 -17.05 25.28
CA TYR A 21 -14.35 -16.34 25.04
C TYR A 21 -13.13 -17.28 25.10
N ASN A 22 -13.02 -18.11 26.15
CA ASN A 22 -11.90 -19.04 26.30
C ASN A 22 -11.88 -20.11 25.21
N LEU A 23 -13.04 -20.60 24.79
CA LEU A 23 -13.15 -21.54 23.68
C LEU A 23 -12.66 -20.92 22.37
N ILE A 24 -13.08 -19.70 22.06
CA ILE A 24 -12.63 -18.98 20.86
C ILE A 24 -11.12 -18.82 20.89
N LEU A 25 -10.54 -18.39 22.01
CA LEU A 25 -9.09 -18.25 22.13
C LEU A 25 -8.36 -19.59 21.92
N LYS A 26 -8.87 -20.68 22.47
CA LYS A 26 -8.29 -22.02 22.29
C LYS A 26 -8.34 -22.49 20.83
N LYS A 27 -9.44 -22.21 20.13
CA LYS A 27 -9.58 -22.53 18.69
C LYS A 27 -8.72 -21.62 17.82
N ALA A 28 -8.70 -20.32 18.11
CA ALA A 28 -7.86 -19.36 17.42
C ALA A 28 -6.37 -19.67 17.58
N GLY A 29 -5.94 -20.18 18.75
CA GLY A 29 -4.55 -20.57 18.99
C GLY A 29 -4.06 -21.76 18.16
N GLN A 30 -4.94 -22.45 17.42
CA GLN A 30 -4.53 -23.45 16.42
C GLN A 30 -3.99 -22.79 15.13
N PHE A 31 -4.37 -21.54 14.87
CA PHE A 31 -4.04 -20.81 13.64
C PHE A 31 -3.18 -19.56 13.89
N LEU A 32 -3.19 -19.04 15.12
CA LEU A 32 -2.53 -17.80 15.52
C LEU A 32 -1.33 -18.08 16.42
N SER A 33 -0.28 -17.27 16.28
CA SER A 33 0.85 -17.29 17.20
C SER A 33 0.49 -16.71 18.57
N ASN A 34 1.29 -17.01 19.60
CA ASN A 34 1.03 -16.51 20.96
C ASN A 34 0.93 -14.98 21.03
N PHE A 35 1.75 -14.28 20.24
CA PHE A 35 1.69 -12.82 20.08
C PHE A 35 0.34 -12.37 19.50
N GLN A 36 -0.11 -13.00 18.40
CA GLN A 36 -1.39 -12.68 17.76
C GLN A 36 -2.58 -12.99 18.67
N ILE A 37 -2.49 -14.03 19.51
CA ILE A 37 -3.52 -14.32 20.53
C ILE A 37 -3.61 -13.16 21.54
N ASN A 38 -2.49 -12.60 21.99
CA ASN A 38 -2.51 -11.47 22.93
C ASN A 38 -3.09 -10.20 22.28
N LEU A 39 -2.77 -9.94 21.00
CA LEU A 39 -3.43 -8.87 20.24
C LEU A 39 -4.93 -9.12 20.06
N LEU A 40 -5.35 -10.36 19.84
CA LEU A 40 -6.77 -10.72 19.76
C LEU A 40 -7.48 -10.46 21.10
N LYS A 41 -6.86 -10.81 22.23
CA LYS A 41 -7.39 -10.48 23.56
C LYS A 41 -7.56 -8.96 23.72
N PHE A 42 -6.56 -8.18 23.32
CA PHE A 42 -6.63 -6.72 23.39
C PHE A 42 -7.75 -6.16 22.50
N ALA A 43 -7.87 -6.63 21.26
CA ALA A 43 -8.94 -6.24 20.33
C ALA A 43 -10.35 -6.57 20.85
N LEU A 44 -10.50 -7.72 21.52
CA LEU A 44 -11.77 -8.14 22.14
C LEU A 44 -12.09 -7.28 23.37
N SER A 45 -11.09 -6.94 24.19
CA SER A 45 -11.25 -6.06 25.36
C SER A 45 -11.72 -4.66 24.98
N ILE A 46 -11.15 -4.08 23.91
CA ILE A 46 -11.57 -2.75 23.42
C ILE A 46 -12.77 -2.80 22.46
N ARG A 47 -13.30 -4.00 22.18
CA ARG A 47 -14.48 -4.23 21.33
C ARG A 47 -14.39 -3.68 19.90
N ALA A 48 -13.18 -3.66 19.34
CA ALA A 48 -12.87 -3.01 18.04
C ALA A 48 -13.79 -3.44 16.87
N TYR A 49 -14.28 -4.69 16.85
CA TYR A 49 -15.10 -5.21 15.74
C TYR A 49 -16.63 -5.09 15.97
N SER A 50 -17.06 -4.53 17.09
CA SER A 50 -18.49 -4.36 17.39
C SER A 50 -19.22 -3.44 16.40
N PRO A 51 -18.63 -2.30 15.95
CA PRO A 51 -19.26 -1.45 14.94
C PRO A 51 -19.50 -2.18 13.61
N THR A 52 -18.58 -3.06 13.20
CA THR A 52 -18.74 -3.87 11.98
C THR A 52 -19.93 -4.83 12.09
N VAL A 53 -20.13 -5.46 13.24
CA VAL A 53 -21.29 -6.33 13.48
C VAL A 53 -22.58 -5.50 13.46
N GLN A 54 -22.59 -4.32 14.07
CA GLN A 54 -23.75 -3.43 14.07
C GLN A 54 -24.09 -2.93 12.66
N MET A 55 -23.08 -2.63 11.83
CA MET A 55 -23.26 -2.27 10.43
C MET A 55 -24.02 -3.36 9.67
N PHE A 56 -23.68 -4.64 9.86
CA PHE A 56 -24.41 -5.75 9.23
C PHE A 56 -25.86 -5.88 9.71
N GLN A 57 -26.12 -5.61 10.99
CA GLN A 57 -27.48 -5.57 11.52
C GLN A 57 -28.29 -4.43 10.92
N GLN A 58 -27.69 -3.25 10.75
CA GLN A 58 -28.35 -2.10 10.13
C GLN A 58 -28.69 -2.38 8.66
N ILE A 59 -27.76 -2.96 7.90
CA ILE A 59 -28.02 -3.38 6.52
C ILE A 59 -29.18 -4.38 6.47
N ALA A 60 -29.25 -5.32 7.40
CA ALA A 60 -30.35 -6.28 7.47
C ALA A 60 -31.68 -5.66 7.95
N ALA A 61 -31.66 -4.48 8.57
CA ALA A 61 -32.87 -3.71 8.88
C ALA A 61 -33.41 -2.99 7.64
N ASP A 62 -32.52 -2.48 6.79
CA ASP A 62 -32.88 -1.85 5.51
C ASP A 62 -33.30 -2.88 4.45
N GLU A 63 -32.72 -4.09 4.50
CA GLU A 63 -33.07 -5.26 3.68
C GLU A 63 -33.68 -6.39 4.54
N PRO A 64 -34.94 -6.26 4.98
CA PRO A 64 -35.51 -7.17 5.96
C PRO A 64 -35.66 -8.60 5.43
N PRO A 65 -35.48 -9.62 6.30
CA PRO A 65 -35.74 -11.00 5.94
C PRO A 65 -37.23 -11.23 5.60
N PRO A 66 -37.54 -12.30 4.84
CA PRO A 66 -38.89 -12.84 4.78
C PRO A 66 -39.43 -13.16 6.19
N GLU A 67 -40.74 -13.07 6.38
CA GLU A 67 -41.38 -13.24 7.68
C GLU A 67 -41.00 -14.57 8.37
N GLY A 68 -40.60 -14.49 9.64
CA GLY A 68 -40.35 -15.65 10.50
C GLY A 68 -38.96 -16.30 10.39
N CYS A 69 -38.01 -15.70 9.67
CA CYS A 69 -36.69 -16.32 9.44
C CYS A 69 -35.62 -15.91 10.45
N SER A 70 -34.94 -16.91 11.04
CA SER A 70 -33.74 -16.75 11.88
C SER A 70 -32.47 -16.49 11.06
N ALA A 71 -32.42 -17.04 9.85
CA ALA A 71 -31.34 -16.88 8.87
C ALA A 71 -31.94 -16.81 7.47
N PHE A 72 -31.36 -15.97 6.61
CA PHE A 72 -31.83 -15.79 5.24
C PHE A 72 -30.66 -15.57 4.28
N VAL A 73 -30.91 -15.88 3.01
CA VAL A 73 -29.93 -15.77 1.93
C VAL A 73 -30.41 -14.74 0.93
N VAL A 74 -29.52 -13.83 0.53
CA VAL A 74 -29.75 -12.82 -0.50
C VAL A 74 -28.97 -13.17 -1.76
N ILE A 75 -29.68 -13.24 -2.89
CA ILE A 75 -29.10 -13.52 -4.21
C ILE A 75 -29.62 -12.47 -5.18
N HIS A 76 -28.79 -11.45 -5.46
CA HIS A 76 -29.10 -10.34 -6.37
C HIS A 76 -30.52 -9.81 -6.11
N GLU A 77 -30.72 -9.17 -4.95
CA GLU A 77 -31.96 -8.53 -4.46
C GLU A 77 -33.12 -9.47 -4.07
N LYS A 78 -33.01 -10.80 -4.24
CA LYS A 78 -34.03 -11.74 -3.75
C LYS A 78 -33.60 -12.46 -2.50
N HIS A 79 -34.48 -12.42 -1.51
CA HIS A 79 -34.31 -13.06 -0.21
C HIS A 79 -35.01 -14.42 -0.17
N THR A 80 -34.38 -15.43 0.42
CA THR A 80 -35.02 -16.72 0.70
C THR A 80 -34.55 -17.29 2.03
N CYS A 81 -35.45 -17.97 2.73
CA CYS A 81 -35.15 -18.73 3.93
C CYS A 81 -35.26 -20.24 3.71
N LYS A 82 -35.41 -20.68 2.46
CA LYS A 82 -35.56 -22.10 2.10
C LYS A 82 -34.39 -22.54 1.25
N THR A 83 -33.71 -23.59 1.69
CA THR A 83 -32.58 -24.19 0.96
C THR A 83 -32.94 -24.66 -0.44
N ASN A 84 -34.19 -25.11 -0.65
CA ASN A 84 -34.69 -25.60 -1.94
C ASN A 84 -34.83 -24.50 -3.00
N GLU A 85 -35.01 -23.24 -2.60
CA GLU A 85 -35.20 -22.11 -3.52
C GLU A 85 -33.88 -21.53 -4.04
N ILE A 86 -32.78 -21.75 -3.31
CA ILE A 86 -31.44 -21.27 -3.68
C ILE A 86 -31.07 -21.69 -5.11
N LYS A 87 -31.31 -22.96 -5.47
CA LYS A 87 -31.03 -23.47 -6.83
C LYS A 87 -31.87 -22.77 -7.91
N LYS A 88 -33.11 -22.38 -7.59
CA LYS A 88 -34.01 -21.68 -8.54
C LYS A 88 -33.58 -20.23 -8.73
N LEU A 89 -33.18 -19.56 -7.65
CA LEU A 89 -32.74 -18.16 -7.66
C LEU A 89 -31.39 -17.99 -8.37
N LEU A 90 -30.44 -18.90 -8.16
CA LEU A 90 -29.14 -18.89 -8.84
C LEU A 90 -29.26 -18.93 -10.36
N LYS A 91 -30.21 -19.70 -10.92
CA LYS A 91 -30.45 -19.76 -12.38
C LYS A 91 -30.91 -18.41 -12.97
N LYS A 92 -31.50 -17.52 -12.16
CA LYS A 92 -31.99 -16.21 -12.59
C LYS A 92 -31.08 -15.05 -12.14
N ALA A 93 -29.98 -15.33 -11.46
CA ALA A 93 -29.10 -14.32 -10.86
C ALA A 93 -28.44 -13.41 -11.89
N ASN A 94 -27.95 -13.97 -13.01
CA ASN A 94 -27.26 -13.21 -14.06
C ASN A 94 -28.15 -12.18 -14.79
N LYS A 95 -29.48 -12.23 -14.60
CA LYS A 95 -30.43 -11.26 -15.17
C LYS A 95 -30.69 -10.06 -14.25
N ARG A 96 -30.11 -10.05 -13.04
CA ARG A 96 -30.36 -9.05 -11.99
C ARG A 96 -29.08 -8.30 -11.66
N PRO A 97 -29.19 -7.04 -11.21
CA PRO A 97 -28.02 -6.27 -10.81
C PRO A 97 -27.25 -6.99 -9.71
N ARG A 98 -25.92 -6.90 -9.81
CA ARG A 98 -25.01 -7.51 -8.86
C ARG A 98 -25.03 -6.69 -7.56
N PRO A 99 -25.14 -7.33 -6.38
CA PRO A 99 -25.15 -6.60 -5.11
C PRO A 99 -23.77 -5.96 -4.84
N TYR A 100 -23.80 -4.77 -4.26
CA TYR A 100 -22.60 -4.10 -3.78
C TYR A 100 -22.00 -4.83 -2.58
N LEU A 101 -20.68 -5.06 -2.61
CA LEU A 101 -19.93 -5.72 -1.55
C LEU A 101 -19.06 -4.69 -0.83
N PHE A 102 -19.15 -4.64 0.50
CA PHE A 102 -18.38 -3.71 1.31
C PHE A 102 -16.93 -4.19 1.45
N LYS A 103 -16.00 -3.26 1.69
CA LYS A 103 -14.58 -3.59 1.94
C LYS A 103 -14.39 -4.57 3.12
N GLY A 104 -15.28 -4.51 4.12
CA GLY A 104 -15.28 -5.42 5.27
C GLY A 104 -15.91 -6.80 5.03
N ASP A 105 -16.51 -7.06 3.86
CA ASP A 105 -17.12 -8.36 3.57
C ASP A 105 -16.05 -9.42 3.24
N HIS A 106 -16.15 -10.58 3.89
CA HIS A 106 -15.33 -11.73 3.56
C HIS A 106 -15.92 -12.51 2.38
N LYS A 107 -15.20 -12.52 1.24
CA LYS A 107 -15.58 -13.22 0.00
C LYS A 107 -14.94 -14.60 -0.10
N TYR A 108 -15.74 -15.62 -0.44
CA TYR A 108 -15.29 -17.01 -0.62
C TYR A 108 -15.99 -17.67 -1.82
N PRO A 109 -15.29 -18.24 -2.82
CA PRO A 109 -13.84 -18.26 -3.00
C PRO A 109 -13.32 -16.87 -3.41
N THR A 110 -12.04 -16.58 -3.14
CA THR A 110 -11.44 -15.28 -3.50
C THR A 110 -11.17 -15.14 -5.02
N LEU A 111 -11.26 -16.23 -5.78
CA LEU A 111 -10.75 -16.35 -7.15
C LEU A 111 -11.68 -15.84 -8.24
N LYS A 112 -13.00 -15.99 -8.06
CA LYS A 112 -13.97 -15.79 -9.14
C LYS A 112 -14.84 -14.59 -8.84
N GLU A 113 -14.49 -13.44 -9.40
CA GLU A 113 -15.32 -12.24 -9.22
C GLU A 113 -16.59 -12.28 -10.06
N ASP A 114 -16.63 -12.96 -11.22
CA ASP A 114 -17.80 -12.95 -12.11
C ASP A 114 -18.94 -13.93 -11.73
N GLY A 115 -18.77 -14.71 -10.65
CA GLY A 115 -19.80 -15.63 -10.18
C GLY A 115 -21.00 -14.91 -9.55
N PRO A 116 -22.21 -15.52 -9.56
CA PRO A 116 -23.36 -14.97 -8.86
C PRO A 116 -23.06 -14.85 -7.36
N VAL A 117 -23.35 -13.68 -6.79
CA VAL A 117 -23.06 -13.35 -5.40
C VAL A 117 -24.20 -13.82 -4.51
N VAL A 118 -23.85 -14.55 -3.46
CA VAL A 118 -24.77 -15.12 -2.46
C VAL A 118 -24.33 -14.67 -1.08
N ILE A 119 -25.18 -13.88 -0.42
CA ILE A 119 -24.92 -13.33 0.90
C ILE A 119 -25.80 -14.08 1.91
N LEU A 120 -25.18 -14.74 2.89
CA LEU A 120 -25.88 -15.37 4.01
C LEU A 120 -25.91 -14.41 5.21
N TYR A 121 -27.11 -14.11 5.70
CA TYR A 121 -27.34 -13.41 6.94
C TYR A 121 -27.74 -14.43 8.00
N ALA A 122 -26.87 -14.66 8.98
CA ALA A 122 -27.12 -15.64 10.03
C ALA A 122 -26.30 -15.38 11.30
N GLU A 123 -26.79 -15.91 12.42
CA GLU A 123 -26.05 -15.98 13.67
C GLU A 123 -25.19 -17.26 13.69
N MET A 124 -23.87 -17.09 13.87
CA MET A 124 -22.93 -18.20 13.94
C MET A 124 -23.27 -19.11 15.12
N GLY A 125 -23.26 -20.43 14.89
CA GLY A 125 -23.53 -21.42 15.92
C GLY A 125 -24.97 -21.91 16.01
N THR A 126 -25.90 -21.24 15.31
CA THR A 126 -27.28 -21.71 15.21
C THR A 126 -27.42 -22.92 14.28
N ARG A 127 -28.44 -23.75 14.50
CA ARG A 127 -28.74 -24.92 13.64
C ARG A 127 -29.01 -24.52 12.19
N ASP A 128 -29.64 -23.37 11.98
CA ASP A 128 -29.97 -22.89 10.64
C ASP A 128 -28.74 -22.37 9.90
N PHE A 129 -27.82 -21.69 10.59
CA PHE A 129 -26.51 -21.36 10.04
C PHE A 129 -25.78 -22.59 9.51
N VAL A 130 -25.70 -23.67 10.30
CA VAL A 130 -24.99 -24.90 9.89
C VAL A 130 -25.60 -25.51 8.61
N LYS A 131 -26.93 -25.54 8.49
CA LYS A 131 -27.63 -26.05 7.30
C LYS A 131 -27.29 -25.23 6.05
N PHE A 132 -27.41 -23.90 6.12
CA PHE A 132 -27.12 -23.02 4.98
C PHE A 132 -25.64 -23.01 4.64
N HIS A 133 -24.78 -22.87 5.65
CA HIS A 133 -23.34 -22.79 5.47
C HIS A 133 -22.80 -24.02 4.76
N LYS A 134 -23.21 -25.24 5.14
CA LYS A 134 -22.76 -26.48 4.49
C LYS A 134 -23.08 -26.50 2.99
N ILE A 135 -24.31 -26.12 2.61
CA ILE A 135 -24.74 -26.11 1.20
C ILE A 135 -23.99 -25.04 0.40
N LEU A 136 -23.85 -23.84 0.97
CA LEU A 136 -23.20 -22.71 0.30
C LEU A 136 -21.68 -22.90 0.23
N SER A 137 -21.05 -23.47 1.26
CA SER A 137 -19.62 -23.79 1.25
C SER A 137 -19.28 -24.84 0.20
N GLU A 138 -20.08 -25.92 0.07
CA GLU A 138 -19.87 -26.94 -0.96
C GLU A 138 -20.04 -26.37 -2.38
N LYS A 139 -20.96 -25.41 -2.57
CA LYS A 139 -21.15 -24.72 -3.86
C LYS A 139 -20.05 -23.71 -4.17
N ALA A 140 -19.58 -22.99 -3.15
CA ALA A 140 -18.47 -22.06 -3.28
C ALA A 140 -17.15 -22.80 -3.56
N GLN A 141 -16.92 -23.96 -2.95
CA GLN A 141 -15.79 -24.85 -3.24
C GLN A 141 -15.77 -25.35 -4.69
N LYS A 142 -16.95 -25.56 -5.28
CA LYS A 142 -17.11 -25.89 -6.71
C LYS A 142 -17.05 -24.67 -7.62
N GLU A 143 -16.76 -23.48 -7.08
CA GLU A 143 -16.69 -22.20 -7.79
C GLU A 143 -17.97 -21.83 -8.57
N GLU A 144 -19.12 -22.31 -8.11
CA GLU A 144 -20.43 -22.00 -8.70
C GLU A 144 -20.96 -20.62 -8.25
N ILE A 145 -20.56 -20.16 -7.05
CA ILE A 145 -21.07 -18.96 -6.39
C ILE A 145 -19.95 -18.20 -5.68
N VAL A 146 -20.14 -16.89 -5.50
CA VAL A 146 -19.36 -16.07 -4.55
C VAL A 146 -20.15 -15.97 -3.26
N TYR A 147 -19.68 -16.65 -2.22
CA TYR A 147 -20.29 -16.72 -0.91
C TYR A 147 -19.74 -15.64 0.03
N VAL A 148 -20.65 -14.90 0.66
CA VAL A 148 -20.36 -13.88 1.68
C VAL A 148 -21.20 -14.18 2.91
N LEU A 149 -20.61 -14.03 4.10
CA LEU A 149 -21.31 -14.17 5.38
C LEU A 149 -21.40 -12.82 6.07
N ARG A 150 -22.63 -12.38 6.37
CA ARG A 150 -22.92 -11.20 7.20
C ARG A 150 -23.59 -11.66 8.50
N HIS A 151 -23.17 -11.08 9.62
CA HIS A 151 -23.72 -11.42 10.93
C HIS A 151 -25.12 -10.83 11.08
N TYR A 152 -26.09 -11.67 11.44
CA TYR A 152 -27.48 -11.25 11.65
C TYR A 152 -28.07 -11.95 12.87
N VAL A 153 -28.82 -11.20 13.68
CA VAL A 153 -29.49 -11.71 14.88
C VAL A 153 -30.92 -11.22 14.83
N GLN A 154 -31.88 -12.15 14.69
CA GLN A 154 -33.29 -11.83 14.47
C GLN A 154 -33.90 -11.00 15.62
N LYS A 155 -33.49 -11.26 16.86
CA LYS A 155 -33.96 -10.56 18.06
C LYS A 155 -32.76 -10.16 18.92
N PRO A 156 -32.14 -8.99 18.66
CA PRO A 156 -31.03 -8.53 19.48
C PRO A 156 -31.52 -8.28 20.92
N ARG A 157 -30.65 -8.54 21.90
CA ARG A 157 -30.94 -8.21 23.31
C ARG A 157 -31.03 -6.69 23.44
N SER A 158 -31.93 -6.20 24.29
CA SER A 158 -32.09 -4.76 24.59
C SER A 158 -30.93 -4.14 25.40
N ARG A 159 -29.92 -4.94 25.78
CA ARG A 159 -28.79 -4.48 26.57
C ARG A 159 -27.89 -3.57 25.73
N LYS A 160 -27.74 -2.31 26.18
CA LYS A 160 -26.81 -1.37 25.57
C LYS A 160 -25.36 -1.80 25.79
N MET A 161 -24.51 -1.48 24.82
CA MET A 161 -23.09 -1.79 24.84
C MET A 161 -22.32 -0.74 25.64
N TYR A 162 -21.48 -1.18 26.58
CA TYR A 162 -20.47 -0.32 27.19
C TYR A 162 -19.33 -0.08 26.20
N LEU A 163 -18.96 1.18 26.02
CA LEU A 163 -17.85 1.62 25.18
C LEU A 163 -16.54 1.61 25.96
N SER A 164 -15.42 1.58 25.24
CA SER A 164 -14.06 1.60 25.77
C SER A 164 -13.18 2.47 24.86
N GLY A 165 -12.01 2.87 25.34
CA GLY A 165 -11.07 3.69 24.57
C GLY A 165 -11.25 5.20 24.75
N TYR A 166 -12.00 5.63 25.78
CA TYR A 166 -12.13 7.04 26.17
C TYR A 166 -11.46 7.30 27.53
N GLY A 167 -11.01 8.53 27.73
CA GLY A 167 -10.59 9.07 29.02
C GLY A 167 -11.73 9.83 29.70
N VAL A 168 -11.70 9.91 31.03
CA VAL A 168 -12.60 10.78 31.80
C VAL A 168 -11.73 11.79 32.53
N GLU A 169 -12.00 13.06 32.29
CA GLU A 169 -11.31 14.16 32.95
C GLU A 169 -12.23 14.77 34.01
N LEU A 170 -11.68 15.03 35.20
CA LEU A 170 -12.32 15.84 36.23
C LEU A 170 -11.57 17.16 36.32
N ALA A 171 -11.94 18.10 35.45
CA ALA A 171 -11.35 19.43 35.41
C ALA A 171 -11.76 20.25 36.64
N ILE A 172 -10.77 20.75 37.38
CA ILE A 172 -10.99 21.63 38.53
C ILE A 172 -11.29 23.04 38.00
N LYS A 173 -12.55 23.48 38.11
CA LYS A 173 -12.99 24.79 37.58
C LYS A 173 -12.47 26.01 38.35
N SER A 174 -12.02 25.85 39.58
CA SER A 174 -11.58 26.96 40.43
C SER A 174 -10.19 26.68 40.98
N THR A 175 -9.18 26.79 40.11
CA THR A 175 -7.76 26.77 40.49
C THR A 175 -7.18 28.18 40.67
N GLU A 176 -7.86 29.23 40.18
CA GLU A 176 -7.28 30.56 39.95
C GLU A 176 -7.41 31.57 41.10
N TYR A 177 -8.23 31.34 42.13
CA TYR A 177 -8.53 32.40 43.11
C TYR A 177 -7.51 32.57 44.25
N LYS A 178 -6.37 31.85 44.25
CA LYS A 178 -5.38 31.95 45.33
C LYS A 178 -3.91 31.74 44.92
N ALA A 179 -3.51 32.05 43.68
CA ALA A 179 -2.09 32.33 43.44
C ALA A 179 -1.80 33.70 44.08
N VAL A 180 -1.36 33.67 45.34
CA VAL A 180 -1.14 34.85 46.17
C VAL A 180 -0.12 35.76 45.49
N ASP A 181 -0.49 37.03 45.32
CA ASP A 181 0.41 38.12 44.98
C ASP A 181 1.49 38.22 46.07
N ASP A 182 2.73 37.87 45.73
CA ASP A 182 3.88 37.74 46.65
C ASP A 182 4.37 39.09 47.24
N THR A 183 3.58 40.17 47.16
CA THR A 183 4.00 41.52 47.59
C THR A 183 3.65 41.90 49.04
N GLN A 184 3.00 41.03 49.82
CA GLN A 184 2.78 41.28 51.26
C GLN A 184 2.99 40.03 52.12
N VAL A 185 4.25 39.75 52.46
CA VAL A 185 4.57 38.90 53.62
C VAL A 185 4.92 39.83 54.78
N LYS A 186 3.89 40.25 55.52
CA LYS A 186 4.09 40.56 56.94
C LYS A 186 3.87 39.26 57.69
N GLU A 187 4.88 38.87 58.47
CA GLU A 187 4.73 37.86 59.52
C GLU A 187 3.64 38.37 60.47
N GLU A 188 2.43 37.84 60.36
CA GLU A 188 1.43 37.95 61.41
C GLU A 188 1.71 36.82 62.40
N ASP A 189 2.05 37.23 63.61
CA ASP A 189 2.28 36.38 64.78
C ASP A 189 1.09 35.42 64.99
N GLU A 190 1.41 34.17 65.31
CA GLU A 190 0.47 33.10 65.64
C GLU A 190 -0.37 33.46 66.89
N GLU A 191 -1.52 34.10 66.71
CA GLU A 191 -2.61 33.99 67.69
C GLU A 191 -3.26 32.61 67.52
N GLU A 192 -3.13 31.76 68.56
CA GLU A 192 -3.75 30.44 68.64
C GLU A 192 -5.29 30.56 68.66
N GLU A 193 -5.91 30.77 67.51
CA GLU A 193 -7.36 30.63 67.38
C GLU A 193 -7.76 29.15 67.49
N GLU A 194 -8.78 28.90 68.33
CA GLU A 194 -9.44 27.60 68.54
C GLU A 194 -10.17 27.14 67.28
N THR A 195 -9.40 26.70 66.28
CA THR A 195 -9.95 26.13 65.05
C THR A 195 -10.29 24.65 65.24
N ASP A 196 -11.55 24.34 64.99
CA ASP A 196 -12.10 22.99 65.00
C ASP A 196 -11.59 22.23 63.76
N VAL A 197 -10.82 21.16 63.96
CA VAL A 197 -10.28 20.35 62.85
C VAL A 197 -11.05 19.02 62.84
N GLN A 198 -11.94 18.84 61.85
CA GLN A 198 -12.85 17.68 61.73
C GLN A 198 -13.68 17.38 63.01
N GLY A 199 -14.10 18.41 63.75
CA GLY A 199 -14.91 18.25 64.97
C GLY A 199 -14.09 17.92 66.23
N PHE A 200 -12.76 18.03 66.17
CA PHE A 200 -11.87 17.93 67.33
C PHE A 200 -11.37 19.32 67.77
N LEU A 201 -11.76 19.72 68.97
CA LEU A 201 -11.23 20.90 69.66
C LEU A 201 -9.89 20.57 70.33
N PHE A 202 -8.81 20.74 69.58
CA PHE A 202 -7.44 20.43 70.04
C PHE A 202 -6.98 21.28 71.23
N GLY A 203 -7.53 22.48 71.43
CA GLY A 203 -7.28 23.29 72.62
C GLY A 203 -7.76 22.60 73.90
N LYS A 204 -9.00 22.09 73.86
CA LYS A 204 -9.63 21.37 74.99
C LYS A 204 -9.01 19.99 75.23
N LEU A 205 -8.63 19.27 74.16
CA LEU A 205 -7.96 17.97 74.26
C LEU A 205 -6.55 18.06 74.86
N LYS A 206 -5.80 19.13 74.54
CA LYS A 206 -4.49 19.40 75.16
C LYS A 206 -4.60 19.73 76.66
N GLN A 207 -5.71 20.35 77.08
CA GLN A 207 -5.98 20.65 78.50
C GLN A 207 -6.41 19.40 79.28
N LEU A 208 -7.19 18.50 78.67
CA LEU A 208 -7.70 17.28 79.31
C LEU A 208 -6.67 16.15 79.39
N HIS A 209 -5.75 16.06 78.42
CA HIS A 209 -4.71 15.01 78.36
C HIS A 209 -3.31 15.61 78.13
N PRO A 210 -2.70 16.22 79.16
CA PRO A 210 -1.37 16.86 79.05
C PRO A 210 -0.24 15.87 78.72
N ASP A 211 -0.40 14.59 79.07
CA ASP A 211 0.61 13.54 78.87
C ASP A 211 0.77 13.12 77.39
N LEU A 212 -0.26 13.36 76.57
CA LEU A 212 -0.32 12.97 75.16
C LEU A 212 -0.11 14.15 74.19
N LYS A 213 0.47 15.26 74.68
CA LYS A 213 0.64 16.51 73.94
C LYS A 213 1.39 16.34 72.61
N ASN A 214 2.40 15.47 72.58
CA ASN A 214 3.17 15.18 71.35
C ASN A 214 2.36 14.36 70.34
N ASN A 215 1.65 13.33 70.81
CA ASN A 215 0.81 12.49 69.94
C ASN A 215 -0.40 13.28 69.41
N LEU A 216 -0.98 14.18 70.21
CA LEU A 216 -2.04 15.09 69.76
C LEU A 216 -1.53 16.11 68.73
N LYS A 217 -0.27 16.54 68.81
CA LYS A 217 0.37 17.36 67.77
C LYS A 217 0.57 16.58 66.47
N GLU A 218 1.06 15.34 66.54
CA GLU A 218 1.20 14.48 65.35
C GLU A 218 -0.15 14.11 64.74
N PHE A 219 -1.16 13.83 65.56
CA PHE A 219 -2.51 13.55 65.09
C PHE A 219 -3.18 14.77 64.45
N LYS A 220 -3.02 15.96 65.04
CA LYS A 220 -3.44 17.22 64.41
C LYS A 220 -2.75 17.41 63.04
N LYS A 221 -1.44 17.12 62.97
CA LYS A 221 -0.67 17.20 61.72
C LYS A 221 -1.18 16.21 60.66
N HIS A 222 -1.43 14.96 61.05
CA HIS A 222 -1.99 13.94 60.16
C HIS A 222 -3.39 14.30 59.65
N LEU A 223 -4.24 14.87 60.51
CA LEU A 223 -5.58 15.34 60.12
C LEU A 223 -5.53 16.52 59.15
N ILE A 224 -4.62 17.47 59.36
CA ILE A 224 -4.38 18.56 58.40
C ILE A 224 -3.86 17.99 57.07
N GLU A 225 -2.97 16.99 57.11
CA GLU A 225 -2.46 16.28 55.92
C GLU A 225 -3.55 15.53 55.14
N THR A 226 -4.62 15.10 55.81
CA THR A 226 -5.77 14.47 55.15
C THR A 226 -6.86 15.47 54.72
N THR A 227 -6.88 16.68 55.28
CA THR A 227 -7.98 17.65 55.09
C THR A 227 -7.63 18.78 54.10
N ASN A 228 -6.38 19.27 54.06
CA ASN A 228 -5.95 20.36 53.17
C ASN A 228 -5.19 19.86 51.93
N SER A 229 -5.82 18.99 51.14
CA SER A 229 -5.22 18.45 49.90
C SER A 229 -5.35 19.37 48.66
N MET A 230 -5.99 20.54 48.79
CA MET A 230 -6.21 21.51 47.70
C MET A 230 -5.82 22.95 48.08
N GLU A 231 -4.86 23.13 48.98
CA GLU A 231 -4.24 24.46 49.15
C GLU A 231 -3.34 24.77 47.93
N PRO A 232 -3.32 26.04 47.47
CA PRO A 232 -2.52 26.46 46.34
C PRO A 232 -1.02 26.30 46.64
N LEU A 233 -0.28 25.73 45.69
CA LEU A 233 1.18 25.65 45.75
C LEU A 233 1.79 27.03 45.46
N LYS A 234 2.91 27.31 46.11
CA LYS A 234 3.67 28.54 45.85
C LYS A 234 4.40 28.44 44.51
N VAL A 235 4.64 29.56 43.83
CA VAL A 235 5.17 29.58 42.45
C VAL A 235 6.52 28.87 42.33
N TRP A 236 7.41 28.99 43.32
CA TRP A 236 8.70 28.28 43.31
C TRP A 236 8.58 26.79 43.57
N GLU A 237 7.54 26.33 44.30
CA GLU A 237 7.29 24.90 44.53
C GLU A 237 6.84 24.18 43.25
N LEU A 238 6.33 24.93 42.26
CA LEU A 238 5.92 24.39 40.95
C LEU A 238 7.11 24.14 40.02
N GLN A 239 8.21 24.88 40.17
CA GLN A 239 9.37 24.79 39.26
C GLN A 239 10.07 23.43 39.35
N ASP A 240 10.22 22.89 40.55
CA ASP A 240 10.93 21.62 40.79
C ASP A 240 9.99 20.40 40.80
N LEU A 241 8.68 20.60 40.62
CA LEU A 241 7.67 19.56 40.81
C LEU A 241 7.82 18.38 39.84
N SER A 242 8.27 18.64 38.61
CA SER A 242 8.57 17.62 37.60
C SER A 242 9.74 16.73 38.01
N PHE A 243 10.82 17.33 38.53
CA PHE A 243 11.99 16.61 39.04
C PHE A 243 11.65 15.79 40.29
N GLN A 244 10.82 16.35 41.18
CA GLN A 244 10.36 15.67 42.38
C GLN A 244 9.44 14.48 42.07
N ALA A 245 8.55 14.62 41.08
CA ALA A 245 7.73 13.51 40.57
C ALA A 245 8.62 12.38 40.00
N ALA A 246 9.62 12.75 39.18
CA ALA A 246 10.56 11.79 38.63
C ALA A 246 11.36 11.08 39.74
N ALA A 247 11.89 11.82 40.72
CA ALA A 247 12.62 11.27 41.87
C ALA A 247 11.74 10.29 42.68
N ARG A 248 10.46 10.62 42.88
CA ARG A 248 9.52 9.73 43.57
C ARG A 248 9.31 8.42 42.81
N ILE A 249 9.15 8.48 41.49
CA ILE A 249 8.97 7.29 40.64
C ILE A 249 10.25 6.44 40.66
N MET A 250 11.42 7.05 40.50
CA MET A 250 12.71 6.36 40.48
C MET A 250 13.11 5.78 41.84
N SER A 251 12.66 6.40 42.95
CA SER A 251 12.89 5.86 44.30
C SER A 251 12.06 4.60 44.62
N THR A 252 11.06 4.28 43.79
CA THR A 252 10.19 3.11 43.95
C THR A 252 10.81 1.88 43.27
N PRO A 253 10.63 0.65 43.78
CA PRO A 253 11.04 -0.57 43.08
C PRO A 253 10.50 -0.60 41.64
N ALA A 254 11.32 -1.10 40.70
CA ALA A 254 11.02 -1.06 39.27
C ALA A 254 9.66 -1.68 38.88
N TYR A 255 9.21 -2.72 39.61
CA TYR A 255 7.91 -3.36 39.38
C TYR A 255 6.72 -2.44 39.67
N ASP A 256 6.85 -1.56 40.67
CA ASP A 256 5.78 -0.65 41.10
C ASP A 256 5.91 0.76 40.49
N ALA A 257 7.06 1.10 39.89
CA ALA A 257 7.33 2.41 39.32
C ALA A 257 6.25 2.88 38.32
N LEU A 258 5.80 2.01 37.40
CA LEU A 258 4.73 2.32 36.45
C LEU A 258 3.36 2.52 37.13
N LYS A 259 3.10 1.78 38.22
CA LYS A 259 1.86 1.92 39.00
C LYS A 259 1.84 3.25 39.76
N VAL A 260 2.99 3.65 40.33
CA VAL A 260 3.16 4.95 40.97
C VAL A 260 3.07 6.08 39.95
N MET A 261 3.71 5.95 38.79
CA MET A 261 3.59 6.91 37.69
C MET A 261 2.13 7.09 37.28
N LYS A 262 1.39 5.98 37.12
CA LYS A 262 -0.05 6.02 36.82
C LYS A 262 -0.84 6.72 37.91
N ASP A 263 -0.61 6.42 39.18
CA ASP A 263 -1.32 7.08 40.30
C ASP A 263 -1.04 8.58 40.35
N ILE A 264 0.23 8.98 40.18
CA ILE A 264 0.63 10.38 40.13
C ILE A 264 -0.03 11.08 38.94
N ALA A 265 -0.02 10.48 37.75
CA ALA A 265 -0.61 11.08 36.55
C ALA A 265 -2.15 11.20 36.65
N GLN A 266 -2.83 10.18 37.17
CA GLN A 266 -4.30 10.17 37.29
C GLN A 266 -4.82 11.08 38.41
N ASN A 267 -4.06 11.20 39.52
CA ASN A 267 -4.47 11.91 40.72
C ASN A 267 -3.56 13.11 41.03
N PHE A 268 -2.97 13.71 40.00
CA PHE A 268 -1.90 14.71 40.14
C PHE A 268 -2.25 15.88 41.07
N PRO A 269 -3.41 16.54 40.96
CA PRO A 269 -3.73 17.69 41.83
C PRO A 269 -3.73 17.33 43.32
N ILE A 270 -4.14 16.10 43.67
CA ILE A 270 -4.17 15.61 45.05
C ILE A 270 -2.75 15.24 45.52
N ARG A 271 -1.91 14.74 44.62
CA ARG A 271 -0.55 14.29 44.91
C ARG A 271 0.48 15.41 44.93
N ALA A 272 0.21 16.54 44.30
CA ALA A 272 1.18 17.63 44.09
C ALA A 272 1.86 18.10 45.39
N ARG A 273 1.11 18.29 46.49
CA ARG A 273 1.68 18.70 47.79
C ARG A 273 2.59 17.65 48.42
N SER A 274 2.33 16.37 48.18
CA SER A 274 3.21 15.31 48.66
C SER A 274 4.53 15.27 47.89
N LEU A 275 4.53 15.72 46.63
CA LEU A 275 5.71 15.72 45.77
C LEU A 275 6.69 16.83 46.14
N THR A 276 6.21 18.00 46.59
CA THR A 276 7.08 19.12 47.03
C THR A 276 8.04 18.78 48.15
N ARG A 277 7.73 17.74 48.93
CA ARG A 277 8.56 17.27 50.06
C ARG A 277 9.61 16.24 49.65
N VAL A 278 9.61 15.78 48.40
CA VAL A 278 10.56 14.76 47.91
C VAL A 278 11.90 15.43 47.64
N PRO A 279 13.00 14.99 48.28
CA PRO A 279 14.32 15.52 47.98
C PRO A 279 14.77 15.05 46.60
N VAL A 280 15.29 15.99 45.79
CA VAL A 280 15.88 15.70 44.48
C VAL A 280 17.39 15.73 44.61
N ASP A 281 18.05 14.65 44.20
CA ASP A 281 19.51 14.61 44.18
C ASP A 281 20.07 15.44 43.01
N LYS A 282 21.24 16.07 43.22
CA LYS A 282 21.88 16.92 42.21
C LYS A 282 22.34 16.13 40.99
N GLN A 283 22.73 14.86 41.16
CA GLN A 283 23.14 14.01 40.04
C GLN A 283 21.97 13.76 39.09
N MET A 284 20.79 13.44 39.63
CA MET A 284 19.57 13.22 38.85
C MET A 284 19.13 14.47 38.09
N ARG A 285 19.25 15.66 38.70
CA ARG A 285 18.93 16.93 38.04
C ARG A 285 19.82 17.17 36.81
N ASN A 286 21.13 17.00 36.96
CA ASN A 286 22.06 17.17 35.85
C ASN A 286 21.81 16.15 34.73
N GLU A 287 21.54 14.88 35.07
CA GLU A 287 21.20 13.84 34.09
C GLU A 287 19.94 14.19 33.29
N ILE A 288 18.89 14.70 33.95
CA ILE A 288 17.65 15.12 33.28
C ILE A 288 17.91 16.31 32.34
N GLU A 289 18.67 17.31 32.78
CA GLU A 289 19.00 18.50 31.98
C GLU A 289 19.84 18.14 30.74
N GLU A 290 20.83 17.24 30.88
CA GLU A 290 21.63 16.73 29.76
C GLU A 290 20.77 15.95 28.76
N ASN A 291 19.89 15.07 29.25
CA ASN A 291 18.98 14.31 28.41
C ASN A 291 17.99 15.22 27.66
N GLN A 292 17.44 16.24 28.32
CA GLN A 292 16.58 17.23 27.66
C GLN A 292 17.30 17.96 26.53
N LYS A 293 18.56 18.35 26.74
CA LYS A 293 19.37 19.03 25.73
C LYS A 293 19.66 18.13 24.53
N HIS A 294 20.06 16.88 24.79
CA HIS A 294 20.32 15.89 23.75
C HIS A 294 19.06 15.54 22.94
N LEU A 295 17.91 15.39 23.60
CA LEU A 295 16.63 15.12 22.95
C LEU A 295 16.12 16.33 22.14
N HIS A 296 16.39 17.55 22.61
CA HIS A 296 16.09 18.76 21.87
C HIS A 296 16.93 18.86 20.58
N GLU A 297 18.24 18.61 20.66
CA GLU A 297 19.12 18.67 19.49
C GLU A 297 18.85 17.54 18.48
N THR A 298 18.56 16.33 18.95
CA THR A 298 18.41 15.15 18.07
C THR A 298 17.00 15.00 17.52
N LEU A 299 15.97 15.20 18.36
CA LEU A 299 14.58 14.91 18.04
C LEU A 299 13.69 16.16 18.09
N GLY A 300 14.21 17.33 18.46
CA GLY A 300 13.43 18.55 18.58
C GLY A 300 12.37 18.48 19.68
N ILE A 301 12.56 17.65 20.71
CA ILE A 301 11.60 17.49 21.82
C ILE A 301 11.88 18.57 22.85
N GLN A 302 10.86 19.38 23.17
CA GLN A 302 10.98 20.41 24.21
C GLN A 302 10.59 19.86 25.60
N PRO A 303 11.10 20.45 26.70
CA PRO A 303 10.64 20.12 28.04
C PRO A 303 9.11 20.29 28.15
N GLY A 304 8.41 19.24 28.56
CA GLY A 304 6.95 19.22 28.67
C GLY A 304 6.22 18.64 27.46
N GLU A 305 6.90 18.43 26.33
CA GLU A 305 6.34 17.67 25.20
C GLU A 305 6.42 16.17 25.47
N ALA A 306 5.34 15.45 25.17
CA ALA A 306 5.31 14.00 25.20
C ALA A 306 5.28 13.45 23.77
N ARG A 307 6.19 12.54 23.45
CA ARG A 307 6.20 11.81 22.18
C ARG A 307 6.29 10.33 22.43
N LEU A 308 5.42 9.56 21.77
CA LEU A 308 5.44 8.10 21.83
C LEU A 308 6.12 7.56 20.58
N PHE A 309 7.14 6.73 20.78
CA PHE A 309 7.78 6.01 19.68
C PHE A 309 7.55 4.51 19.82
N LEU A 310 7.14 3.87 18.73
CA LEU A 310 6.99 2.43 18.64
C LEU A 310 7.96 1.90 17.60
N ASN A 311 9.01 1.23 18.06
CA ASN A 311 10.13 0.77 17.23
C ASN A 311 10.74 1.87 16.32
N GLY A 312 10.74 3.13 16.78
CA GLY A 312 11.22 4.29 16.04
C GLY A 312 10.16 5.05 15.24
N LEU A 313 8.95 4.51 15.12
CA LEU A 313 7.81 5.21 14.51
C LEU A 313 7.20 6.18 15.53
N HIS A 314 7.13 7.47 15.17
CA HIS A 314 6.45 8.48 15.98
C HIS A 314 4.93 8.27 15.92
N ILE A 315 4.30 8.10 17.07
CA ILE A 315 2.86 8.05 17.23
C ILE A 315 2.43 9.38 17.85
N ASP A 316 1.69 10.15 17.06
CA ASP A 316 1.10 11.41 17.50
C ASP A 316 -0.09 11.13 18.41
N LEU A 317 0.04 11.50 19.68
CA LEU A 317 -0.96 11.22 20.72
C LEU A 317 -2.21 12.11 20.61
N ASP A 318 -2.16 13.21 19.85
CA ASP A 318 -3.30 14.11 19.67
C ASP A 318 -4.32 13.53 18.66
N PHE A 319 -3.83 12.76 17.68
CA PHE A 319 -4.66 12.17 16.63
C PHE A 319 -4.85 10.65 16.78
N HIS A 320 -3.90 9.93 17.39
CA HIS A 320 -3.97 8.47 17.47
C HIS A 320 -4.67 8.00 18.74
N ASP A 321 -5.79 7.31 18.55
CA ASP A 321 -6.54 6.68 19.62
C ASP A 321 -6.04 5.23 19.92
N PRO A 322 -6.51 4.58 21.00
CA PRO A 322 -6.14 3.20 21.31
C PRO A 322 -6.46 2.20 20.19
N PHE A 323 -7.42 2.51 19.32
CA PHE A 323 -7.79 1.68 18.17
C PHE A 323 -6.73 1.78 17.06
N SER A 324 -6.26 2.98 16.77
CA SER A 324 -5.19 3.27 15.82
C SER A 324 -3.88 2.63 16.28
N ILE A 325 -3.57 2.71 17.58
CA ILE A 325 -2.40 2.03 18.18
C ILE A 325 -2.52 0.51 18.03
N LEU A 326 -3.71 -0.08 18.22
CA LEU A 326 -3.92 -1.51 17.96
C LEU A 326 -3.63 -1.89 16.50
N GLU A 327 -4.01 -1.04 15.55
CA GLU A 327 -3.73 -1.28 14.12
C GLU A 327 -2.23 -1.21 13.83
N THR A 328 -1.54 -0.20 14.34
CA THR A 328 -0.08 -0.08 14.23
C THR A 328 0.62 -1.30 14.85
N LEU A 329 0.21 -1.73 16.04
CA LEU A 329 0.73 -2.94 16.70
C LEU A 329 0.50 -4.22 15.89
N LYS A 330 -0.63 -4.34 15.18
CA LYS A 330 -0.92 -5.48 14.30
C LYS A 330 0.01 -5.50 13.10
N VAL A 331 0.23 -4.36 12.45
CA VAL A 331 1.09 -4.24 11.26
C VAL A 331 2.54 -4.48 11.66
N GLU A 332 3.03 -3.76 12.66
CA GLU A 332 4.41 -3.84 13.12
C GLU A 332 4.72 -5.21 13.73
N GLY A 333 3.83 -5.71 14.58
CA GLY A 333 3.98 -7.02 15.20
C GLY A 333 4.01 -8.17 14.19
N LYS A 334 3.33 -8.03 13.04
CA LYS A 334 3.42 -9.00 11.94
C LYS A 334 4.79 -8.98 11.27
N VAL A 335 5.40 -7.79 11.10
CA VAL A 335 6.75 -7.64 10.54
C VAL A 335 7.78 -8.23 11.50
N MET A 336 7.74 -7.82 12.77
CA MET A 336 8.66 -8.30 13.80
C MET A 336 8.58 -9.81 14.02
N HIS A 337 7.36 -10.36 14.07
CA HIS A 337 7.18 -11.80 14.14
C HIS A 337 7.74 -12.51 12.91
N GLY A 338 7.56 -11.96 11.71
CA GLY A 338 8.14 -12.50 10.48
C GLY A 338 9.68 -12.53 10.50
N LEU A 339 10.33 -11.49 11.01
CA LEU A 339 11.80 -11.45 11.15
C LEU A 339 12.29 -12.46 12.20
N HIS A 340 11.59 -12.58 13.33
CA HIS A 340 11.90 -13.58 14.35
C HIS A 340 11.74 -15.02 13.80
N GLU A 341 10.72 -15.27 12.97
CA GLU A 341 10.54 -16.57 12.30
C GLU A 341 11.68 -16.92 11.33
N LEU A 342 12.34 -15.92 10.75
CA LEU A 342 13.54 -16.09 9.93
C LEU A 342 14.82 -16.33 10.76
N GLY A 343 14.72 -16.38 12.09
CA GLY A 343 15.86 -16.59 12.99
C GLY A 343 16.66 -15.32 13.29
N ILE A 344 16.13 -14.14 12.94
CA ILE A 344 16.78 -12.86 13.26
C ILE A 344 16.52 -12.53 14.72
N GLN A 345 17.59 -12.54 15.53
CA GLN A 345 17.55 -12.25 16.96
C GLN A 345 17.50 -10.74 17.26
N GLU A 346 17.10 -10.39 18.49
CA GLU A 346 16.83 -9.01 18.94
C GLU A 346 18.01 -8.03 18.72
N GLU A 347 19.25 -8.48 18.92
CA GLU A 347 20.43 -7.61 18.71
C GLU A 347 20.58 -7.16 17.25
N ILE A 348 20.34 -8.07 16.31
CA ILE A 348 20.41 -7.79 14.87
C ILE A 348 19.19 -7.00 14.43
N LEU A 349 18.02 -7.26 15.04
CA LEU A 349 16.78 -6.53 14.78
C LEU A 349 16.94 -5.01 15.00
N SER A 350 17.61 -4.62 16.09
CA SER A 350 17.90 -3.21 16.36
C SER A 350 18.73 -2.54 15.25
N LYS A 351 19.65 -3.28 14.62
CA LYS A 351 20.44 -2.82 13.47
C LYS A 351 19.61 -2.73 12.20
N PHE A 352 18.71 -3.69 11.97
CA PHE A 352 17.77 -3.65 10.85
C PHE A 352 16.80 -2.46 10.94
N MET A 353 16.28 -2.16 12.12
CA MET A 353 15.38 -1.02 12.33
C MET A 353 16.08 0.33 12.14
N ARG A 354 17.41 0.39 12.33
CA ARG A 354 18.23 1.59 12.06
C ARG A 354 18.60 1.76 10.59
N LEU A 355 18.34 0.76 9.73
CA LEU A 355 18.55 0.95 8.30
C LEU A 355 17.55 1.98 7.82
N HIS A 356 18.05 3.14 7.39
CA HIS A 356 17.25 4.13 6.67
C HIS A 356 16.85 3.53 5.32
N ILE A 357 15.76 2.77 5.33
CA ILE A 357 14.98 2.49 4.14
C ILE A 357 14.44 3.85 3.75
N HIS A 358 15.09 4.51 2.78
CA HIS A 358 14.48 5.67 2.14
C HIS A 358 13.10 5.17 1.72
N PRO A 359 12.00 5.82 2.16
CA PRO A 359 10.70 5.46 1.62
C PRO A 359 10.88 5.57 0.11
N ALA A 360 10.83 4.43 -0.58
CA ALA A 360 10.72 4.45 -2.01
C ALA A 360 9.35 5.07 -2.23
N ASP A 361 9.31 6.40 -2.35
CA ASP A 361 8.12 7.12 -2.74
C ASP A 361 7.59 6.35 -3.93
N SER A 362 6.39 5.78 -3.74
CA SER A 362 5.84 4.77 -4.63
C SER A 362 5.55 5.31 -6.04
N SER A 363 5.83 6.59 -6.28
CA SER A 363 5.85 7.26 -7.56
C SER A 363 7.13 6.93 -8.33
N TYR A 364 7.01 5.93 -9.20
CA TYR A 364 7.95 5.75 -10.30
C TYR A 364 7.76 6.88 -11.32
N ALA A 365 8.85 7.48 -11.75
CA ALA A 365 8.85 8.50 -12.77
C ALA A 365 9.23 7.88 -14.13
N LEU A 366 8.61 8.31 -15.21
CA LEU A 366 9.01 7.99 -16.57
C LEU A 366 10.12 8.95 -17.01
N ASP A 367 11.13 8.44 -17.71
CA ASP A 367 12.10 9.31 -18.39
C ASP A 367 11.40 10.14 -19.48
N ILE A 368 11.37 11.46 -19.30
CA ILE A 368 10.74 12.42 -20.22
C ILE A 368 11.69 12.92 -21.32
N ARG A 369 12.97 12.51 -21.31
CA ARG A 369 13.98 12.89 -22.32
C ARG A 369 13.78 12.08 -23.60
N HIS A 370 12.67 12.31 -24.31
CA HIS A 370 12.37 11.66 -25.58
C HIS A 370 12.09 12.69 -26.68
N SER A 371 12.53 12.39 -27.91
CA SER A 371 12.33 13.28 -29.07
C SER A 371 10.86 13.45 -29.46
N SER A 372 9.98 12.54 -29.03
CA SER A 372 8.54 12.62 -29.27
C SER A 372 7.83 13.68 -28.41
N VAL A 373 8.50 14.23 -27.39
CA VAL A 373 7.91 15.27 -26.53
C VAL A 373 8.18 16.64 -27.15
N ILE A 374 7.11 17.30 -27.59
CA ILE A 374 7.19 18.66 -28.13
C ILE A 374 7.00 19.64 -27.00
N TRP A 375 8.03 20.43 -26.70
CA TRP A 375 7.98 21.45 -25.66
C TRP A 375 7.42 22.77 -26.22
N ILE A 376 6.42 23.33 -25.53
CA ILE A 376 5.80 24.61 -25.89
C ILE A 376 6.70 25.77 -25.45
N ASN A 377 7.22 25.68 -24.22
CA ASN A 377 8.03 26.71 -23.59
C ASN A 377 9.36 26.17 -23.06
N ASN A 378 10.31 27.07 -22.87
CA ASN A 378 11.58 26.81 -22.24
C ASN A 378 11.94 27.95 -21.28
N ILE A 379 11.79 27.69 -19.98
CA ILE A 379 11.96 28.69 -18.92
C ILE A 379 13.38 29.28 -18.93
N GLU A 380 14.38 28.52 -19.38
CA GLU A 380 15.77 28.97 -19.41
C GLU A 380 16.11 29.90 -20.59
N LYS A 381 15.36 29.80 -21.70
CA LYS A 381 15.70 30.46 -22.98
C LYS A 381 14.69 31.51 -23.41
N ASP A 382 13.41 31.36 -23.07
CA ASP A 382 12.36 32.22 -23.63
C ASP A 382 12.43 33.64 -23.06
N ARG A 383 12.01 34.61 -23.88
CA ARG A 383 12.09 36.04 -23.52
C ARG A 383 11.24 36.41 -22.32
N SER A 384 10.10 35.73 -22.13
CA SER A 384 9.15 35.99 -21.04
C SER A 384 9.75 35.80 -19.66
N TYR A 385 10.76 34.91 -19.51
CA TYR A 385 11.35 34.57 -18.21
C TYR A 385 12.70 35.24 -17.95
N ILE A 386 13.14 36.16 -18.82
CA ILE A 386 14.47 36.81 -18.70
C ILE A 386 14.66 37.52 -17.36
N THR A 387 13.58 38.09 -16.80
CA THR A 387 13.58 38.83 -15.53
C THR A 387 13.83 37.94 -14.31
N TRP A 388 13.72 36.62 -14.45
CA TRP A 388 13.87 35.69 -13.33
C TRP A 388 15.34 35.36 -13.02
N PRO A 389 15.69 35.17 -11.74
CA PRO A 389 17.04 34.77 -11.35
C PRO A 389 17.36 33.35 -11.82
N ALA A 390 18.60 33.10 -12.22
CA ALA A 390 19.03 31.79 -12.76
C ALA A 390 19.78 30.91 -11.75
N SER A 391 20.06 31.38 -10.53
CA SER A 391 20.79 30.59 -9.52
C SER A 391 19.84 29.74 -8.68
N TYR A 392 20.18 28.47 -8.45
CA TYR A 392 19.43 27.58 -7.57
C TYR A 392 19.46 28.00 -6.10
N GLN A 393 20.42 28.84 -5.69
CA GLN A 393 20.47 29.38 -4.33
C GLN A 393 19.22 30.21 -3.98
N GLU A 394 18.52 30.74 -4.98
CA GLU A 394 17.28 31.49 -4.77
C GLU A 394 16.18 30.62 -4.15
N LEU A 395 16.19 29.30 -4.37
CA LEU A 395 15.23 28.38 -3.79
C LEU A 395 15.34 28.30 -2.25
N LEU A 396 16.53 28.59 -1.69
CA LEU A 396 16.77 28.56 -0.24
C LEU A 396 16.30 29.83 0.47
N LYS A 397 15.93 30.88 -0.27
CA LYS A 397 15.43 32.11 0.35
C LYS A 397 14.04 31.85 0.95
N PRO A 398 13.78 32.36 2.16
CA PRO A 398 12.49 32.20 2.80
C PRO A 398 11.41 32.87 1.95
N THR A 399 10.46 32.07 1.47
CA THR A 399 9.27 32.51 0.77
C THR A 399 8.05 32.28 1.66
N PHE A 400 7.00 33.09 1.48
CA PHE A 400 5.76 32.87 2.22
C PHE A 400 5.14 31.53 1.79
N PRO A 401 4.62 30.72 2.73
CA PRO A 401 3.96 29.46 2.40
C PRO A 401 2.87 29.65 1.33
N GLY A 402 2.89 28.82 0.29
CA GLY A 402 1.95 28.89 -0.84
C GLY A 402 2.39 29.77 -2.02
N VAL A 403 3.49 30.52 -1.90
CA VAL A 403 4.07 31.27 -3.02
C VAL A 403 5.11 30.41 -3.74
N ILE A 404 4.92 30.20 -5.04
CA ILE A 404 5.85 29.43 -5.87
C ILE A 404 7.05 30.33 -6.22
N PRO A 405 8.30 29.91 -5.92
CA PRO A 405 9.49 30.70 -6.25
C PRO A 405 9.67 30.78 -7.78
N GLN A 406 9.81 32.01 -8.29
CA GLN A 406 10.09 32.28 -9.70
C GLN A 406 11.59 32.16 -9.97
N ILE A 407 11.99 31.11 -10.68
CA ILE A 407 13.39 30.83 -11.02
C ILE A 407 13.50 30.46 -12.49
N ARG A 408 14.52 30.98 -13.16
CA ARG A 408 14.78 30.77 -14.59
C ARG A 408 15.46 29.42 -14.86
N ARG A 409 14.84 28.33 -14.41
CA ARG A 409 15.34 26.93 -14.49
C ARG A 409 14.21 25.95 -14.75
N ASN A 410 14.48 24.91 -15.55
CA ASN A 410 13.49 23.89 -15.93
C ASN A 410 13.28 22.83 -14.81
N LEU A 411 12.83 23.27 -13.62
CA LEU A 411 12.61 22.42 -12.44
C LEU A 411 11.33 21.59 -12.52
N TYR A 412 10.26 22.19 -13.04
CA TYR A 412 8.93 21.60 -13.07
C TYR A 412 8.52 21.38 -14.52
N ASN A 413 8.26 20.12 -14.88
CA ASN A 413 8.00 19.69 -16.25
C ASN A 413 6.67 18.93 -16.30
N LEU A 414 5.70 19.41 -17.08
CA LEU A 414 4.43 18.76 -17.36
C LEU A 414 4.45 18.20 -18.78
N VAL A 415 4.21 16.89 -18.94
CA VAL A 415 4.08 16.24 -20.25
C VAL A 415 2.68 15.67 -20.39
N LEU A 416 1.92 16.14 -21.38
CA LEU A 416 0.55 15.73 -21.65
C LEU A 416 0.51 14.76 -22.84
N PHE A 417 -0.10 13.59 -22.64
CA PHE A 417 -0.40 12.64 -23.71
C PHE A 417 -1.83 12.86 -24.16
N VAL A 418 -1.99 13.33 -25.39
CA VAL A 418 -3.25 13.86 -25.89
C VAL A 418 -3.60 13.19 -27.22
N ASP A 419 -4.85 12.72 -27.30
CA ASP A 419 -5.49 12.39 -28.57
C ASP A 419 -6.31 13.62 -29.01
N PRO A 420 -5.96 14.28 -30.13
CA PRO A 420 -6.65 15.50 -30.58
C PRO A 420 -8.14 15.28 -30.94
N VAL A 421 -8.59 14.03 -31.09
CA VAL A 421 -9.98 13.68 -31.43
C VAL A 421 -10.78 13.32 -30.17
N GLN A 422 -10.18 13.34 -28.97
CA GLN A 422 -10.88 13.06 -27.72
C GLN A 422 -11.61 14.30 -27.18
N GLU A 423 -12.79 14.10 -26.57
CA GLU A 423 -13.64 15.19 -26.03
C GLU A 423 -12.93 15.98 -24.92
N ASP A 424 -12.18 15.31 -24.04
CA ASP A 424 -11.49 15.94 -22.90
C ASP A 424 -10.32 16.85 -23.30
N THR A 425 -9.87 16.78 -24.56
CA THR A 425 -8.67 17.50 -25.03
C THR A 425 -8.83 19.02 -25.01
N ASP A 426 -10.03 19.51 -25.29
CA ASP A 426 -10.32 20.96 -25.28
C ASP A 426 -10.05 21.59 -23.90
N ASP A 427 -10.49 20.92 -22.83
CA ASP A 427 -10.28 21.39 -21.46
C ASP A 427 -8.78 21.44 -21.09
N TYR A 428 -8.00 20.45 -21.53
CA TYR A 428 -6.54 20.46 -21.31
C TYR A 428 -5.84 21.57 -22.10
N MET A 429 -6.32 21.90 -23.30
CA MET A 429 -5.77 23.01 -24.09
C MET A 429 -6.07 24.36 -23.45
N LYS A 430 -7.29 24.57 -22.93
CA LYS A 430 -7.66 25.76 -22.14
C LYS A 430 -6.78 25.91 -20.88
N LEU A 431 -6.50 24.80 -20.19
CA LEU A 431 -5.62 24.80 -19.01
C LEU A 431 -4.17 25.19 -19.36
N VAL A 432 -3.65 24.66 -20.47
CA VAL A 432 -2.30 24.99 -20.96
C VAL A 432 -2.20 26.47 -21.34
N GLU A 433 -3.22 27.01 -22.01
CA GLU A 433 -3.32 28.43 -22.31
C GLU A 433 -3.25 29.29 -21.04
N LEU A 434 -3.99 28.91 -19.99
CA LEU A 434 -4.01 29.61 -18.71
C LEU A 434 -2.62 29.64 -18.06
N PHE A 435 -1.95 28.48 -17.95
CA PHE A 435 -0.62 28.41 -17.32
C PHE A 435 0.44 29.19 -18.09
N TYR A 436 0.37 29.17 -19.42
CA TYR A 436 1.30 29.90 -20.26
C TYR A 436 1.11 31.42 -20.12
N HIS A 437 -0.13 31.92 -20.20
CA HIS A 437 -0.42 33.35 -20.08
C HIS A 437 -0.07 33.92 -18.69
N HIS A 438 -0.22 33.12 -17.63
CA HIS A 438 0.13 33.54 -16.28
C HIS A 438 1.63 33.40 -15.94
N ASN A 439 2.48 32.97 -16.88
CA ASN A 439 3.92 32.74 -16.67
C ASN A 439 4.18 31.89 -15.42
N VAL A 440 3.41 30.82 -15.22
CA VAL A 440 3.68 29.84 -14.15
C VAL A 440 5.06 29.21 -14.44
N PRO A 441 5.92 28.96 -13.42
CA PRO A 441 7.23 28.33 -13.62
C PRO A 441 7.10 26.84 -13.96
N LEU A 442 6.36 26.51 -15.01
CA LEU A 442 6.05 25.15 -15.45
C LEU A 442 6.43 25.01 -16.92
N ARG A 443 7.28 24.03 -17.22
CA ARG A 443 7.62 23.68 -18.59
C ARG A 443 6.62 22.67 -19.13
N ILE A 444 5.88 23.02 -20.17
CA ILE A 444 4.78 22.22 -20.72
C ILE A 444 5.20 21.58 -22.03
N GLY A 445 4.94 20.28 -22.18
CA GLY A 445 5.15 19.55 -23.42
C GLY A 445 3.99 18.62 -23.77
N PHE A 446 3.82 18.37 -25.07
CA PHE A 446 2.80 17.49 -25.62
C PHE A 446 3.39 16.27 -26.31
N VAL A 447 2.68 15.16 -26.22
CA VAL A 447 2.85 13.97 -27.06
C VAL A 447 1.51 13.67 -27.72
N PHE A 448 1.41 13.95 -29.02
CA PHE A 448 0.22 13.64 -29.79
C PHE A 448 0.16 12.14 -30.10
N ILE A 449 -0.98 11.53 -29.80
CA ILE A 449 -1.25 10.12 -30.09
C ILE A 449 -2.18 10.09 -31.30
N LEU A 450 -1.58 9.73 -32.43
CA LEU A 450 -2.24 9.76 -33.74
C LEU A 450 -2.35 8.35 -34.32
N ASN A 451 -3.25 8.20 -35.29
CA ASN A 451 -3.35 6.94 -36.03
C ASN A 451 -2.06 6.66 -36.82
N THR A 452 -1.61 5.41 -36.79
CA THR A 452 -0.34 4.96 -37.37
C THR A 452 -0.47 4.37 -38.78
N GLU A 453 -1.69 4.24 -39.31
CA GLU A 453 -1.95 3.68 -40.63
C GLU A 453 -1.55 4.66 -41.75
N GLU A 454 -0.76 4.18 -42.72
CA GLU A 454 -0.19 5.03 -43.77
C GLU A 454 -1.21 5.47 -44.83
N GLU A 455 -2.32 4.75 -44.97
CA GLU A 455 -3.32 4.96 -46.02
C GLU A 455 -4.35 6.06 -45.67
N ILE A 456 -4.46 6.46 -44.41
CA ILE A 456 -5.46 7.43 -43.95
C ILE A 456 -4.98 8.86 -44.23
N ASP A 457 -5.82 9.64 -44.92
CA ASP A 457 -5.51 11.01 -45.31
C ASP A 457 -5.84 12.03 -44.21
N GLY A 458 -5.15 13.17 -44.21
CA GLY A 458 -5.44 14.29 -43.31
C GLY A 458 -6.79 14.96 -43.60
N ASN A 459 -7.43 14.62 -44.72
CA ASN A 459 -8.79 15.03 -45.03
C ASN A 459 -9.87 14.17 -44.33
N GLU A 460 -9.51 12.98 -43.87
CA GLU A 460 -10.42 12.03 -43.20
C GLU A 460 -10.26 12.07 -41.68
N ASP A 461 -9.02 12.24 -41.19
CA ASP A 461 -8.69 12.27 -39.77
C ASP A 461 -8.24 13.67 -39.31
N ALA A 462 -8.96 14.24 -38.35
CA ALA A 462 -8.70 15.57 -37.81
C ALA A 462 -7.38 15.65 -37.01
N GLY A 463 -6.95 14.56 -36.38
CA GLY A 463 -5.69 14.50 -35.65
C GLY A 463 -4.48 14.55 -36.59
N ILE A 464 -4.55 13.84 -37.72
CA ILE A 464 -3.52 13.90 -38.76
C ILE A 464 -3.49 15.29 -39.40
N ALA A 465 -4.66 15.90 -39.63
CA ALA A 465 -4.76 17.26 -40.14
C ALA A 465 -4.06 18.28 -39.22
N LEU A 466 -4.30 18.17 -37.91
CA LEU A 466 -3.68 19.03 -36.89
C LEU A 466 -2.17 18.85 -36.88
N TRP A 467 -1.67 17.60 -36.91
CA TRP A 467 -0.24 17.31 -36.91
C TRP A 467 0.50 17.89 -38.11
N ARG A 468 -0.03 17.68 -39.32
CA ARG A 468 0.57 18.20 -40.56
C ARG A 468 0.55 19.73 -40.58
N THR A 469 -0.53 20.33 -40.08
CA THR A 469 -0.63 21.78 -39.92
C THR A 469 0.40 22.30 -38.92
N PHE A 470 0.57 21.60 -37.79
CA PHE A 470 1.55 21.97 -36.77
C PHE A 470 2.98 21.96 -37.34
N ASN A 471 3.36 20.90 -38.07
CA ASN A 471 4.67 20.80 -38.71
C ASN A 471 4.88 21.90 -39.76
N TYR A 472 3.87 22.17 -40.60
CA TYR A 472 3.93 23.26 -41.58
C TYR A 472 4.19 24.63 -40.92
N VAL A 473 3.42 24.98 -39.88
CA VAL A 473 3.59 26.26 -39.18
C VAL A 473 4.92 26.33 -38.44
N THR A 474 5.41 25.19 -37.94
CA THR A 474 6.71 25.10 -37.28
C THR A 474 7.87 25.37 -38.24
N GLU A 475 7.81 24.87 -39.47
CA GLU A 475 8.84 25.12 -40.49
C GLU A 475 8.83 26.57 -41.00
N GLU A 476 7.64 27.15 -41.18
CA GLU A 476 7.49 28.52 -41.69
C GLU A 476 7.77 29.60 -40.64
N SER A 477 7.47 29.32 -39.36
CA SER A 477 7.55 30.29 -38.28
C SER A 477 8.35 29.77 -37.08
N ASP A 478 7.67 29.25 -36.07
CA ASP A 478 8.25 28.77 -34.82
C ASP A 478 7.22 27.90 -34.06
N ASN A 479 7.69 27.07 -33.13
CA ASN A 479 6.84 26.22 -32.28
C ASN A 479 5.77 27.02 -31.52
N PHE A 480 6.08 28.27 -31.17
CA PHE A 480 5.17 29.16 -30.46
C PHE A 480 3.92 29.51 -31.29
N GLN A 481 4.12 29.91 -32.55
CA GLN A 481 3.01 30.24 -33.44
C GLN A 481 2.21 28.99 -33.80
N ALA A 482 2.89 27.85 -33.96
CA ALA A 482 2.24 26.57 -34.19
C ALA A 482 1.32 26.18 -33.01
N THR A 483 1.74 26.43 -31.77
CA THR A 483 0.93 26.17 -30.57
C THR A 483 -0.25 27.14 -30.45
N ASN A 484 -0.06 28.44 -30.73
CA ASN A 484 -1.17 29.40 -30.75
C ASN A 484 -2.21 29.05 -31.81
N CYS A 485 -1.76 28.59 -32.98
CA CYS A 485 -2.64 28.10 -34.04
C CYS A 485 -3.49 26.91 -33.55
N ILE A 486 -2.90 25.96 -32.83
CA ILE A 486 -3.65 24.86 -32.19
C ILE A 486 -4.66 25.39 -31.16
N ILE A 487 -4.27 26.32 -30.29
CA ILE A 487 -5.17 26.91 -29.30
C ILE A 487 -6.36 27.58 -30.00
N HIS A 488 -6.12 28.33 -31.07
CA HIS A 488 -7.19 28.92 -31.89
C HIS A 488 -8.09 27.86 -32.56
N MET A 489 -7.55 26.68 -32.92
CA MET A 489 -8.36 25.55 -33.39
C MET A 489 -9.35 25.04 -32.36
N TYR A 490 -8.92 24.93 -31.11
CA TYR A 490 -9.79 24.47 -30.03
C TYR A 490 -10.80 25.54 -29.60
N HIS A 491 -10.49 26.84 -29.68
CA HIS A 491 -11.47 27.92 -29.45
C HIS A 491 -12.64 27.92 -30.45
N GLU A 492 -12.47 27.41 -31.67
CA GLU A 492 -13.57 27.27 -32.64
C GLU A 492 -14.47 26.05 -32.36
N VAL A 493 -14.03 25.13 -31.51
CA VAL A 493 -14.80 23.96 -31.10
C VAL A 493 -15.82 24.40 -30.04
N LYS A 494 -17.09 24.06 -30.25
CA LYS A 494 -18.13 24.29 -29.22
C LYS A 494 -17.99 23.26 -28.11
N ASP A 495 -18.23 23.68 -26.87
CA ASP A 495 -18.14 22.83 -25.67
C ASP A 495 -18.86 21.47 -25.88
N GLY A 496 -18.11 20.37 -25.71
CA GLY A 496 -18.59 18.99 -25.86
C GLY A 496 -18.60 18.43 -27.29
N ASN A 497 -18.07 19.16 -28.28
CA ASN A 497 -17.83 18.62 -29.62
C ASN A 497 -16.35 18.26 -29.84
N VAL A 498 -16.10 17.34 -30.76
CA VAL A 498 -14.76 16.88 -31.14
C VAL A 498 -14.18 17.77 -32.25
N LEU A 499 -12.84 17.89 -32.30
CA LEU A 499 -12.13 18.56 -33.39
C LEU A 499 -12.48 17.92 -34.74
N THR A 500 -12.91 18.73 -35.71
CA THR A 500 -13.20 18.25 -37.07
C THR A 500 -12.21 18.82 -38.08
N VAL A 501 -12.00 18.11 -39.19
CA VAL A 501 -11.14 18.54 -40.30
C VAL A 501 -11.56 19.93 -40.84
N ASN A 502 -12.85 20.27 -40.76
CA ASN A 502 -13.35 21.57 -41.20
C ASN A 502 -12.84 22.73 -40.34
N HIS A 503 -12.69 22.54 -39.02
CA HIS A 503 -12.13 23.56 -38.13
C HIS A 503 -10.67 23.84 -38.51
N VAL A 504 -9.87 22.79 -38.74
CA VAL A 504 -8.47 22.91 -39.18
C VAL A 504 -8.36 23.64 -40.52
N LYS A 505 -9.21 23.28 -41.50
CA LYS A 505 -9.23 23.93 -42.82
C LYS A 505 -9.63 25.42 -42.76
N ASN A 506 -10.56 25.77 -41.89
CA ASN A 506 -11.02 27.16 -41.74
C ASN A 506 -9.90 28.05 -41.20
N ILE A 507 -9.18 27.58 -40.18
CA ILE A 507 -8.09 28.34 -39.54
C ILE A 507 -6.88 28.44 -40.46
N LEU A 508 -6.51 27.35 -41.13
CA LEU A 508 -5.46 27.39 -42.16
C LEU A 508 -5.76 28.45 -43.22
N ARG A 509 -7.00 28.52 -43.72
CA ARG A 509 -7.40 29.53 -44.72
C ARG A 509 -7.43 30.95 -44.16
N ARG A 510 -7.71 31.12 -42.87
CA ARG A 510 -7.81 32.43 -42.21
C ARG A 510 -6.43 33.01 -41.91
N GLU A 511 -5.54 32.20 -41.34
CA GLU A 511 -4.23 32.66 -40.86
C GLU A 511 -3.14 32.52 -41.92
N TYR A 512 -3.27 31.56 -42.84
CA TYR A 512 -2.32 31.32 -43.93
C TYR A 512 -3.01 31.28 -45.30
N PRO A 513 -3.48 32.43 -45.83
CA PRO A 513 -4.19 32.49 -47.11
C PRO A 513 -3.36 32.03 -48.32
N HIS A 514 -2.03 32.00 -48.19
CA HIS A 514 -1.09 31.60 -49.24
C HIS A 514 -0.75 30.10 -49.24
N ALA A 515 -1.17 29.35 -48.21
CA ALA A 515 -0.87 27.94 -48.07
C ALA A 515 -1.81 27.08 -48.92
N ASP A 516 -1.25 26.13 -49.68
CA ASP A 516 -2.06 25.13 -50.39
C ASP A 516 -2.52 24.04 -49.41
N VAL A 517 -3.78 24.17 -48.97
CA VAL A 517 -4.42 23.24 -48.02
C VAL A 517 -4.41 21.79 -48.55
N GLN A 518 -4.42 21.59 -49.87
CA GLN A 518 -4.46 20.24 -50.46
C GLN A 518 -3.07 19.58 -50.47
N SER A 519 -2.00 20.36 -50.61
CA SER A 519 -0.62 19.83 -50.54
C SER A 519 -0.22 19.50 -49.09
N ILE A 520 -0.67 20.29 -48.12
CA ILE A 520 -0.39 20.08 -46.69
C ILE A 520 -1.16 18.87 -46.15
N LEU A 521 -2.44 18.73 -46.50
CA LEU A 521 -3.30 17.68 -45.93
C LEU A 521 -3.29 16.37 -46.71
N GLY A 522 -2.74 16.31 -47.92
CA GLY A 522 -2.80 15.13 -48.79
C GLY A 522 -1.90 13.95 -48.36
N VAL A 523 -2.16 12.78 -48.95
CA VAL A 523 -1.54 11.48 -48.58
C VAL A 523 -0.01 11.47 -48.67
N HIS A 524 0.58 12.24 -49.60
CA HIS A 524 2.03 12.35 -49.80
C HIS A 524 2.62 13.68 -49.27
N SER A 525 1.99 14.26 -48.26
CA SER A 525 2.49 15.49 -47.64
C SER A 525 3.90 15.30 -47.05
N GLU A 526 4.79 16.26 -47.29
CA GLU A 526 6.14 16.29 -46.73
C GLU A 526 6.10 16.49 -45.19
N TYR A 527 4.99 16.98 -44.66
CA TYR A 527 4.79 17.32 -43.23
C TYR A 527 4.29 16.15 -42.35
N ASP A 528 4.35 14.91 -42.84
CA ASP A 528 3.93 13.71 -42.10
C ASP A 528 5.04 13.10 -41.21
N GLU A 529 6.21 13.76 -41.13
CA GLU A 529 7.33 13.28 -40.31
C GLU A 529 6.94 13.19 -38.83
N GLY A 530 7.42 12.15 -38.15
CA GLY A 530 7.21 11.96 -36.70
C GLY A 530 5.83 11.43 -36.29
N ARG A 531 4.86 11.25 -37.20
CA ARG A 531 3.50 10.76 -36.88
C ARG A 531 3.49 9.47 -36.05
N LYS A 532 4.33 8.49 -36.42
CA LYS A 532 4.43 7.20 -35.70
C LYS A 532 5.22 7.28 -34.39
N ALA A 533 6.03 8.32 -34.19
CA ALA A 533 6.94 8.42 -33.06
C ALA A 533 6.19 8.64 -31.73
N GLY A 534 5.13 9.45 -31.73
CA GLY A 534 4.29 9.69 -30.56
C GLY A 534 3.56 8.42 -30.09
N ALA A 535 2.84 7.76 -30.99
CA ALA A 535 2.12 6.52 -30.68
C ALA A 535 3.05 5.36 -30.28
N THR A 536 4.23 5.25 -30.91
CA THR A 536 5.23 4.24 -30.54
C THR A 536 5.83 4.52 -29.17
N PHE A 537 6.12 5.79 -28.87
CA PHE A 537 6.58 6.21 -27.55
C PHE A 537 5.51 5.89 -26.50
N TYR A 538 4.25 6.28 -26.72
CA TYR A 538 3.15 5.99 -25.80
C TYR A 538 3.01 4.49 -25.51
N LYS A 539 3.01 3.65 -26.56
CA LYS A 539 3.00 2.18 -26.40
C LYS A 539 4.21 1.66 -25.61
N LYS A 540 5.38 2.30 -25.73
CA LYS A 540 6.59 1.95 -24.97
C LYS A 540 6.52 2.41 -23.51
N THR A 541 5.82 3.51 -23.21
CA THR A 541 5.72 4.01 -21.82
C THR A 541 4.89 3.09 -20.92
N GLY A 542 3.94 2.34 -21.48
CA GLY A 542 3.03 1.46 -20.72
C GLY A 542 1.99 2.22 -19.89
N LEU A 543 1.82 3.52 -20.15
CA LEU A 543 0.77 4.34 -19.58
C LEU A 543 -0.61 3.76 -19.93
N GLY A 544 -1.58 3.94 -19.03
CA GLY A 544 -2.89 3.31 -19.09
C GLY A 544 -3.78 3.78 -20.24
N PRO A 545 -5.11 3.75 -20.10
CA PRO A 545 -5.97 4.41 -21.08
C PRO A 545 -5.81 5.94 -20.98
N LEU A 546 -5.93 6.63 -22.13
CA LEU A 546 -5.96 8.10 -22.19
C LEU A 546 -7.24 8.66 -21.54
N PRO A 547 -7.21 9.91 -21.03
CA PRO A 547 -6.11 10.87 -21.07
C PRO A 547 -5.07 10.64 -19.97
N GLN A 548 -3.81 11.04 -20.21
CA GLN A 548 -2.72 10.86 -19.24
C GLN A 548 -1.73 12.03 -19.25
N ALA A 549 -1.35 12.50 -18.06
CA ALA A 549 -0.30 13.50 -17.87
C ALA A 549 0.86 12.93 -17.03
N LEU A 550 2.03 13.56 -17.12
CA LEU A 550 3.20 13.33 -16.27
C LEU A 550 3.68 14.65 -15.66
N PHE A 551 3.93 14.67 -14.35
CA PHE A 551 4.61 15.78 -13.67
C PHE A 551 6.00 15.33 -13.22
N ASN A 552 7.06 15.93 -13.75
CA ASN A 552 8.45 15.52 -13.54
C ASN A 552 8.63 14.00 -13.74
N GLY A 553 7.96 13.46 -14.76
CA GLY A 553 7.94 12.03 -15.08
C GLY A 553 6.94 11.20 -14.28
N VAL A 554 6.40 11.66 -13.16
CA VAL A 554 5.41 10.90 -12.37
C VAL A 554 4.02 10.99 -13.01
N PRO A 555 3.34 9.85 -13.30
CA PRO A 555 2.01 9.87 -13.90
C PRO A 555 0.92 10.29 -12.90
N PHE A 556 -0.05 11.06 -13.39
CA PHE A 556 -1.29 11.36 -12.67
C PHE A 556 -2.22 10.14 -12.62
N SER A 557 -2.97 10.01 -11.54
CA SER A 557 -4.06 9.03 -11.43
C SER A 557 -5.29 9.49 -12.20
N LYS A 558 -6.21 8.56 -12.50
CA LYS A 558 -7.46 8.89 -13.21
C LYS A 558 -8.35 9.89 -12.47
N GLU A 559 -8.28 9.90 -11.14
CA GLU A 559 -9.05 10.81 -10.30
C GLU A 559 -8.47 12.23 -10.41
N GLU A 560 -7.13 12.36 -10.37
CA GLU A 560 -6.42 13.65 -10.52
C GLU A 560 -6.50 14.24 -11.95
N MET A 561 -6.82 13.44 -12.97
CA MET A 561 -6.93 13.89 -14.36
C MET A 561 -8.23 14.66 -14.69
N ASN A 562 -9.13 14.82 -13.71
CA ASN A 562 -10.35 15.62 -13.88
C ASN A 562 -10.00 17.10 -14.11
N ALA A 563 -10.51 17.71 -15.18
CA ALA A 563 -10.17 19.06 -15.60
C ALA A 563 -10.37 20.12 -14.50
N ALA A 564 -11.43 19.99 -13.69
CA ALA A 564 -11.72 20.93 -12.60
C ALA A 564 -10.74 20.85 -11.41
N GLU A 565 -10.13 19.67 -11.19
CA GLU A 565 -9.20 19.44 -10.07
C GLU A 565 -7.74 19.55 -10.51
N LEU A 566 -7.45 19.28 -11.80
CA LEU A 566 -6.10 19.20 -12.33
C LEU A 566 -5.29 20.48 -12.10
N GLU A 567 -5.91 21.66 -12.19
CA GLU A 567 -5.26 22.93 -11.90
C GLU A 567 -4.70 22.97 -10.46
N ALA A 568 -5.54 22.64 -9.47
CA ALA A 568 -5.16 22.63 -8.07
C ALA A 568 -4.12 21.54 -7.77
N VAL A 569 -4.26 20.36 -8.38
CA VAL A 569 -3.29 19.26 -8.20
C VAL A 569 -1.92 19.64 -8.77
N ILE A 570 -1.84 20.28 -9.94
CA ILE A 570 -0.55 20.71 -10.52
C ILE A 570 0.14 21.73 -9.60
N LEU A 571 -0.60 22.72 -9.09
CA LEU A 571 -0.05 23.72 -8.17
C LEU A 571 0.44 23.07 -6.87
N GLN A 572 -0.31 22.12 -6.31
CA GLN A 572 0.11 21.37 -5.13
C GLN A 572 1.38 20.56 -5.40
N ARG A 573 1.47 19.87 -6.54
CA ARG A 573 2.67 19.10 -6.94
C ARG A 573 3.91 19.98 -7.10
N ILE A 574 3.76 21.22 -7.56
CA ILE A 574 4.86 22.19 -7.63
C ILE A 574 5.35 22.55 -6.23
N ILE A 575 4.43 22.79 -5.27
CA ILE A 575 4.78 23.12 -3.88
C ILE A 575 5.51 21.93 -3.23
N ASP A 576 4.99 20.71 -3.39
CA ASP A 576 5.61 19.50 -2.83
C ASP A 576 7.01 19.26 -3.43
N ALA A 577 7.16 19.42 -4.75
CA ALA A 577 8.44 19.26 -5.43
C ALA A 577 9.45 20.37 -5.08
N SER A 578 8.98 21.56 -4.71
CA SER A 578 9.86 22.66 -4.26
C SER A 578 10.68 22.24 -3.05
N GLY A 579 10.07 21.54 -2.09
CA GLY A 579 10.77 21.03 -0.89
C GLY A 579 11.87 20.02 -1.23
N PHE A 580 11.65 19.16 -2.23
CA PHE A 580 12.66 18.23 -2.73
C PHE A 580 13.88 18.96 -3.31
N PHE A 581 13.66 19.94 -4.20
CA PHE A 581 14.75 20.71 -4.79
C PHE A 581 15.49 21.58 -3.77
N GLN A 582 14.78 22.21 -2.83
CA GLN A 582 15.40 22.96 -1.73
C GLN A 582 16.36 22.10 -0.92
N ARG A 583 15.93 20.87 -0.56
CA ARG A 583 16.78 19.91 0.13
C ARG A 583 17.99 19.49 -0.71
N ALA A 584 17.81 19.24 -2.00
CA ALA A 584 18.89 18.86 -2.90
C ALA A 584 19.96 19.97 -3.05
N VAL A 585 19.53 21.23 -3.14
CA VAL A 585 20.42 22.39 -3.17
C VAL A 585 21.13 22.57 -1.83
N PHE A 586 20.41 22.43 -0.70
CA PHE A 586 20.99 22.52 0.64
C PHE A 586 22.06 21.45 0.89
N MET A 587 21.86 20.23 0.38
CA MET A 587 22.82 19.14 0.46
C MET A 587 23.98 19.26 -0.56
N GLY A 588 23.93 20.25 -1.45
CA GLY A 588 24.94 20.45 -2.50
C GLY A 588 24.88 19.44 -3.65
N LEU A 589 23.80 18.67 -3.77
CA LEU A 589 23.59 17.70 -4.85
C LEU A 589 23.22 18.38 -6.17
N LEU A 590 22.51 19.51 -6.09
CA LEU A 590 22.13 20.34 -7.23
C LEU A 590 22.84 21.69 -7.15
N ASN A 591 23.56 22.04 -8.22
CA ASN A 591 24.31 23.29 -8.34
C ASN A 591 24.15 23.87 -9.76
N ASP A 592 24.53 25.14 -9.95
CA ASP A 592 24.18 25.93 -11.14
C ASP A 592 24.74 25.39 -12.48
N HIS A 593 25.69 24.45 -12.41
CA HIS A 593 26.29 23.76 -13.55
C HIS A 593 25.54 22.50 -13.97
N ILE A 594 24.70 21.93 -13.09
CA ILE A 594 23.92 20.73 -13.36
C ILE A 594 22.56 21.13 -13.96
N ASN A 595 22.15 20.43 -15.02
CA ASN A 595 20.82 20.55 -15.59
C ASN A 595 19.81 19.87 -14.66
N ALA A 596 18.78 20.61 -14.24
CA ALA A 596 17.74 20.10 -13.35
C ALA A 596 16.99 18.88 -13.92
N VAL A 597 16.77 18.84 -15.24
CA VAL A 597 16.05 17.73 -15.89
C VAL A 597 16.90 16.47 -15.85
N ASP A 598 18.20 16.56 -16.16
CA ASP A 598 19.10 15.41 -16.08
C ASP A 598 19.24 14.92 -14.63
N PHE A 599 19.41 15.84 -13.68
CA PHE A 599 19.41 15.49 -12.26
C PHE A 599 18.15 14.75 -11.80
N LEU A 600 16.98 15.13 -12.32
CA LEU A 600 15.71 14.49 -11.97
C LEU A 600 15.55 13.14 -12.67
N MET A 601 15.98 13.01 -13.92
CA MET A 601 15.86 11.77 -14.71
C MET A 601 16.93 10.73 -14.37
N ASP A 602 18.05 11.13 -13.76
CA ASP A 602 19.10 10.21 -13.31
C ASP A 602 18.83 9.64 -11.91
N GLN A 603 17.68 9.96 -11.31
CA GLN A 603 17.26 9.39 -10.02
C GLN A 603 16.90 7.90 -10.14
N ASN A 604 17.13 7.15 -9.06
CA ASN A 604 16.87 5.70 -8.99
C ASN A 604 15.39 5.30 -9.16
N ASN A 605 14.45 6.25 -9.09
CA ASN A 605 13.02 5.98 -9.28
C ASN A 605 12.54 6.19 -10.73
N VAL A 606 13.44 6.62 -11.62
CA VAL A 606 13.13 6.90 -13.02
C VAL A 606 13.27 5.64 -13.86
N VAL A 607 12.27 5.37 -14.68
CA VAL A 607 12.13 4.15 -15.45
C VAL A 607 11.72 4.47 -16.87
N SER A 608 12.12 3.63 -17.82
CA SER A 608 11.75 3.80 -19.23
C SER A 608 10.35 3.31 -19.58
N HIS A 609 9.73 2.54 -18.68
CA HIS A 609 8.40 1.95 -18.86
C HIS A 609 7.72 1.79 -17.49
N ILE A 610 6.47 2.23 -17.38
CA ILE A 610 5.63 2.06 -16.19
C ILE A 610 4.64 0.94 -16.48
N ASN A 611 4.69 -0.14 -15.69
CA ASN A 611 3.66 -1.18 -15.74
C ASN A 611 2.82 -1.12 -14.46
N PRO A 612 1.57 -0.64 -14.53
CA PRO A 612 0.69 -0.55 -13.37
C PRO A 612 0.50 -1.88 -12.63
N SER A 613 0.48 -3.02 -13.35
CA SER A 613 0.35 -4.35 -12.74
C SER A 613 1.59 -4.77 -11.93
N ILE A 614 2.77 -4.22 -12.27
CA ILE A 614 4.03 -4.46 -11.55
C ILE A 614 4.21 -3.48 -10.39
N LEU A 615 3.78 -2.23 -10.61
CA LEU A 615 4.01 -1.09 -9.73
C LEU A 615 2.86 -0.81 -8.78
N GLY A 616 1.73 -1.48 -8.94
CA GLY A 616 0.53 -1.29 -8.15
C GLY A 616 0.79 -1.34 -6.64
N ALA A 617 0.00 -0.55 -5.91
CA ALA A 617 0.09 -0.37 -4.46
C ALA A 617 -0.21 -1.66 -3.67
N GLU A 618 -1.03 -2.57 -4.20
CA GLU A 618 -1.33 -3.84 -3.53
C GLU A 618 -0.16 -4.83 -3.62
N ARG A 619 0.60 -4.92 -2.53
CA ARG A 619 1.73 -5.85 -2.40
C ARG A 619 1.29 -7.13 -1.69
N LYS A 620 1.09 -8.22 -2.45
CA LYS A 620 0.81 -9.56 -1.92
C LYS A 620 2.11 -10.35 -1.84
N TYR A 621 2.53 -10.71 -0.63
CA TYR A 621 3.73 -11.50 -0.38
C TYR A 621 3.38 -12.93 0.03
N LEU A 622 4.08 -13.90 -0.55
CA LEU A 622 4.14 -15.27 -0.08
C LEU A 622 4.91 -15.32 1.25
N ARG A 623 4.43 -16.14 2.17
CA ARG A 623 5.15 -16.44 3.40
C ARG A 623 5.89 -17.75 3.20
N PHE A 624 7.21 -17.69 3.24
CA PHE A 624 8.07 -18.86 3.21
C PHE A 624 8.40 -19.22 4.66
N ARG A 625 7.51 -19.98 5.30
CA ARG A 625 7.78 -20.52 6.64
C ARG A 625 8.39 -21.90 6.48
N SER A 626 9.38 -22.26 7.28
CA SER A 626 9.87 -23.64 7.31
C SER A 626 8.86 -24.52 8.06
N THR A 627 8.36 -25.57 7.41
CA THR A 627 7.54 -26.60 8.05
C THR A 627 8.43 -27.52 8.87
N SER A 628 7.99 -27.87 10.09
CA SER A 628 8.64 -28.87 10.94
C SER A 628 8.47 -30.31 10.43
N VAL A 629 7.78 -30.51 9.30
CA VAL A 629 7.47 -31.81 8.72
C VAL A 629 8.13 -31.93 7.33
N PRO A 630 9.05 -32.89 7.11
CA PRO A 630 9.60 -33.16 5.79
C PRO A 630 8.52 -33.78 4.88
N PHE A 631 8.35 -33.24 3.67
CA PHE A 631 7.27 -33.62 2.75
C PHE A 631 7.76 -33.80 1.29
N ASP A 632 7.14 -34.71 0.55
CA ASP A 632 7.40 -34.94 -0.88
C ASP A 632 6.25 -34.40 -1.76
N VAL A 633 6.57 -33.47 -2.66
CA VAL A 633 5.65 -32.75 -3.56
C VAL A 633 4.90 -33.68 -4.53
N GLN A 634 5.36 -34.92 -4.66
CA GLN A 634 4.72 -35.94 -5.49
C GLN A 634 3.41 -36.49 -4.90
N ASP A 635 3.15 -36.34 -3.59
CA ASP A 635 1.89 -36.80 -2.97
C ASP A 635 0.81 -35.70 -2.95
N PHE A 636 0.02 -35.65 -4.01
CA PHE A 636 -1.11 -34.71 -4.14
C PHE A 636 -2.16 -34.88 -3.03
N SER A 637 -2.38 -36.11 -2.55
CA SER A 637 -3.47 -36.41 -1.61
C SER A 637 -3.22 -35.74 -0.27
N THR A 638 -2.00 -35.82 0.25
CA THR A 638 -1.61 -35.18 1.51
C THR A 638 -1.39 -33.67 1.33
N PHE A 639 -0.87 -33.23 0.19
CA PHE A 639 -0.72 -31.80 -0.12
C PHE A 639 -2.06 -31.06 -0.08
N SER A 640 -3.15 -31.70 -0.52
CA SER A 640 -4.48 -31.09 -0.52
C SER A 640 -4.98 -30.67 0.87
N PHE A 641 -4.56 -31.38 1.92
CA PHE A 641 -4.97 -31.11 3.31
C PHE A 641 -4.10 -30.06 4.02
N LEU A 642 -2.97 -29.67 3.43
CA LEU A 642 -2.09 -28.65 4.00
C LEU A 642 -2.75 -27.27 3.95
N ASP A 643 -2.42 -26.40 4.90
CA ASP A 643 -2.87 -25.02 4.86
C ASP A 643 -2.09 -24.22 3.79
N SER A 644 -2.52 -23.00 3.48
CA SER A 644 -1.86 -22.18 2.44
C SER A 644 -0.39 -21.84 2.77
N GLN A 645 0.00 -21.84 4.03
CA GLN A 645 1.36 -21.51 4.47
C GLN A 645 2.30 -22.70 4.26
N ASP A 646 1.88 -23.87 4.73
CA ASP A 646 2.57 -25.14 4.56
C ASP A 646 2.69 -25.50 3.06
N LYS A 647 1.64 -25.22 2.27
CA LYS A 647 1.70 -25.37 0.80
C LYS A 647 2.81 -24.52 0.17
N SER A 648 3.05 -23.30 0.69
CA SER A 648 4.12 -22.41 0.20
C SER A 648 5.51 -22.90 0.58
N ALA A 649 5.65 -23.42 1.80
CA ALA A 649 6.88 -24.03 2.31
C ALA A 649 7.32 -25.21 1.45
N VAL A 650 6.40 -26.15 1.25
CA VAL A 650 6.62 -27.38 0.47
C VAL A 650 7.06 -27.08 -0.96
N ILE A 651 6.38 -26.15 -1.63
CA ILE A 651 6.75 -25.74 -2.99
C ILE A 651 8.13 -25.08 -3.00
N SER A 652 8.43 -24.22 -2.04
CA SER A 652 9.73 -23.54 -1.92
C SER A 652 10.88 -24.53 -1.72
N ASP A 653 10.73 -25.52 -0.84
CA ASP A 653 11.75 -26.53 -0.53
C ASP A 653 12.01 -27.47 -1.72
N SER A 654 10.98 -27.75 -2.51
CA SER A 654 11.08 -28.59 -3.71
C SER A 654 11.62 -27.86 -4.95
N MET A 655 11.65 -26.53 -4.92
CA MET A 655 11.94 -25.71 -6.08
C MET A 655 13.42 -25.82 -6.46
N LYS A 656 13.68 -26.28 -7.68
CA LYS A 656 15.01 -26.19 -8.29
C LYS A 656 15.13 -24.92 -9.12
N TYR A 657 16.25 -24.22 -8.93
CA TYR A 657 16.49 -22.93 -9.55
C TYR A 657 17.48 -23.01 -10.70
N LEU A 658 17.16 -22.32 -11.80
CA LEU A 658 18.05 -22.09 -12.92
C LEU A 658 18.85 -20.80 -12.70
N THR A 659 20.18 -20.88 -12.82
CA THR A 659 21.12 -19.76 -12.66
C THR A 659 22.00 -19.58 -13.90
N LYS A 660 22.74 -18.47 -13.99
CA LYS A 660 23.67 -18.19 -15.10
C LYS A 660 24.94 -19.06 -15.03
N LYS A 661 25.43 -19.33 -13.82
CA LYS A 661 26.58 -20.19 -13.54
C LYS A 661 26.26 -21.14 -12.37
N ASP A 662 26.92 -22.30 -12.34
CA ASP A 662 26.86 -23.28 -11.25
C ASP A 662 27.78 -22.88 -10.08
N GLU A 663 27.84 -21.59 -9.74
CA GLU A 663 28.60 -21.09 -8.59
C GLU A 663 27.65 -20.82 -7.42
N ASP A 664 28.06 -21.21 -6.21
CA ASP A 664 27.37 -20.93 -4.93
C ASP A 664 27.49 -19.44 -4.56
N VAL A 665 26.95 -18.58 -5.41
CA VAL A 665 26.89 -17.14 -5.20
C VAL A 665 25.53 -16.77 -4.61
N LEU A 666 25.49 -15.76 -3.74
CA LEU A 666 24.25 -15.19 -3.23
C LEU A 666 23.52 -14.46 -4.37
N TYR A 667 22.37 -15.00 -4.78
CA TYR A 667 21.51 -14.36 -5.78
C TYR A 667 20.54 -13.39 -5.09
N ALA A 668 20.60 -12.11 -5.44
CA ALA A 668 19.78 -11.06 -4.84
C ALA A 668 18.28 -11.19 -5.21
N VAL A 669 17.97 -11.77 -6.38
CA VAL A 669 16.59 -11.83 -6.90
C VAL A 669 16.19 -13.25 -7.27
N THR A 670 15.11 -13.72 -6.65
CA THR A 670 14.46 -15.01 -6.93
C THR A 670 13.18 -14.76 -7.70
N VAL A 671 13.05 -15.37 -8.88
CA VAL A 671 11.87 -15.20 -9.74
C VAL A 671 11.21 -16.55 -9.99
N TRP A 672 9.94 -16.72 -9.64
CA TRP A 672 9.14 -17.87 -10.07
C TRP A 672 8.22 -17.46 -11.22
N ILE A 673 8.27 -18.22 -12.31
CA ILE A 673 7.43 -18.02 -13.49
C ILE A 673 6.27 -19.00 -13.41
N ILE A 674 5.05 -18.47 -13.41
CA ILE A 674 3.82 -19.25 -13.36
C ILE A 674 3.07 -19.06 -14.68
N ALA A 675 2.94 -20.12 -15.46
CA ALA A 675 2.20 -20.09 -16.71
C ALA A 675 1.75 -21.49 -17.13
N ASP A 676 0.90 -21.54 -18.15
CA ASP A 676 0.66 -22.75 -18.93
C ASP A 676 1.72 -22.86 -20.05
N PHE A 677 2.70 -23.74 -19.89
CA PHE A 677 3.80 -23.88 -20.88
C PHE A 677 3.38 -24.64 -22.13
N ASP A 678 2.23 -25.29 -22.12
CA ASP A 678 1.65 -25.92 -23.31
C ASP A 678 0.93 -24.87 -24.20
N ASN A 679 0.64 -23.67 -23.67
CA ASN A 679 0.12 -22.51 -24.41
C ASN A 679 1.26 -21.61 -24.98
N PRO A 680 1.17 -21.07 -26.21
CA PRO A 680 2.15 -20.11 -26.77
C PRO A 680 2.55 -18.97 -25.84
N SER A 681 1.58 -18.30 -25.19
CA SER A 681 1.87 -17.15 -24.33
C SER A 681 2.77 -17.50 -23.14
N GLY A 682 2.57 -18.66 -22.52
CA GLY A 682 3.40 -19.14 -21.42
C GLY A 682 4.82 -19.50 -21.85
N ARG A 683 5.00 -20.06 -23.05
CA ARG A 683 6.32 -20.32 -23.63
C ARG A 683 7.08 -19.03 -23.93
N GLN A 684 6.40 -18.01 -24.43
CA GLN A 684 7.02 -16.71 -24.70
C GLN A 684 7.46 -16.00 -23.40
N LEU A 685 6.67 -16.10 -22.33
CA LEU A 685 7.05 -15.60 -21.00
C LEU A 685 8.34 -16.29 -20.49
N LEU A 686 8.41 -17.62 -20.57
CA LEU A 686 9.61 -18.37 -20.19
C LEU A 686 10.81 -18.03 -21.09
N SER A 687 10.59 -17.88 -22.40
CA SER A 687 11.64 -17.48 -23.35
C SER A 687 12.23 -16.11 -23.01
N SER A 688 11.39 -15.13 -22.69
CA SER A 688 11.81 -13.79 -22.27
C SER A 688 12.63 -13.83 -20.98
N ALA A 689 12.21 -14.65 -20.01
CA ALA A 689 12.96 -14.83 -18.77
C ALA A 689 14.33 -15.48 -19.00
N LEU A 690 14.41 -16.48 -19.90
CA LEU A 690 15.67 -17.13 -20.27
C LEU A 690 16.62 -16.19 -21.02
N LYS A 691 16.09 -15.27 -21.84
CA LYS A 691 16.87 -14.20 -22.47
C LYS A 691 17.45 -13.27 -21.40
N HIS A 692 16.63 -12.85 -20.45
CA HIS A 692 17.08 -11.99 -19.34
C HIS A 692 18.18 -12.66 -18.50
N LEU A 693 18.04 -13.94 -18.16
CA LEU A 693 19.04 -14.72 -17.43
C LEU A 693 20.40 -14.85 -18.17
N LYS A 694 20.47 -14.58 -19.49
CA LYS A 694 21.76 -14.48 -20.19
C LYS A 694 22.48 -13.19 -19.83
N THR A 695 21.73 -12.09 -19.73
CA THR A 695 22.27 -10.77 -19.41
C THR A 695 22.61 -10.67 -17.93
N SER A 696 21.66 -10.89 -17.03
CA SER A 696 21.80 -10.71 -15.58
C SER A 696 22.55 -11.86 -14.89
N SER A 697 23.46 -11.56 -13.95
CA SER A 697 24.12 -12.56 -13.08
C SER A 697 23.44 -12.77 -11.73
N HIS A 698 22.56 -11.87 -11.29
CA HIS A 698 22.03 -11.84 -9.91
C HIS A 698 20.68 -12.54 -9.74
N ILE A 699 20.18 -13.20 -10.79
CA ILE A 699 18.84 -13.78 -10.83
C ILE A 699 18.88 -15.30 -10.82
N ARG A 700 17.99 -15.89 -10.03
CA ARG A 700 17.64 -17.32 -10.09
C ARG A 700 16.17 -17.52 -10.46
N ILE A 701 15.90 -18.45 -11.37
CA ILE A 701 14.56 -18.67 -11.94
C ILE A 701 14.00 -20.04 -11.53
N GLY A 702 12.81 -20.05 -10.93
CA GLY A 702 11.98 -21.23 -10.69
C GLY A 702 10.76 -21.26 -11.61
N VAL A 703 10.16 -22.43 -11.82
CA VAL A 703 9.06 -22.62 -12.78
C VAL A 703 7.91 -23.39 -12.15
N LEU A 704 6.69 -22.86 -12.24
CA LEU A 704 5.44 -23.51 -11.81
C LEU A 704 4.46 -23.58 -12.97
N ASN A 705 3.79 -24.73 -13.11
CA ASN A 705 2.83 -24.94 -14.18
C ASN A 705 1.41 -24.63 -13.70
N ASN A 706 0.69 -23.78 -14.43
CA ASN A 706 -0.72 -23.48 -14.18
C ASN A 706 -1.57 -23.77 -15.44
N PRO A 707 -1.92 -25.05 -15.69
CA PRO A 707 -2.59 -25.44 -16.92
C PRO A 707 -4.01 -24.85 -17.03
N SER A 708 -4.37 -24.42 -18.24
CA SER A 708 -5.69 -23.89 -18.59
C SER A 708 -6.73 -24.98 -18.81
N SER A 709 -6.31 -26.13 -19.36
CA SER A 709 -7.17 -27.27 -19.67
C SER A 709 -7.08 -28.38 -18.62
N LYS A 710 -8.03 -29.33 -18.65
CA LYS A 710 -7.99 -30.49 -17.74
C LYS A 710 -6.70 -31.28 -17.98
N ILE A 711 -5.98 -31.55 -16.90
CA ILE A 711 -4.69 -32.26 -16.92
C ILE A 711 -4.88 -33.66 -17.52
N LYS A 712 -4.27 -33.88 -18.69
CA LYS A 712 -4.15 -35.17 -19.40
C LYS A 712 -2.72 -35.32 -19.87
N GLU A 713 -2.24 -36.54 -20.05
CA GLU A 713 -0.86 -36.80 -20.50
C GLU A 713 -0.52 -36.12 -21.84
N ASP A 714 -1.48 -36.10 -22.77
CA ASP A 714 -1.32 -35.50 -24.10
C ASP A 714 -1.18 -33.97 -24.06
N ASN A 715 -1.86 -33.33 -23.11
CA ASN A 715 -1.93 -31.87 -23.00
C ASN A 715 -0.85 -31.26 -22.08
N THR A 716 0.00 -32.09 -21.46
CA THR A 716 1.05 -31.64 -20.53
C THR A 716 2.44 -32.14 -20.92
N ALA A 717 2.67 -32.43 -22.20
CA ALA A 717 3.94 -32.97 -22.67
C ALA A 717 5.10 -31.98 -22.46
N ILE A 718 4.87 -30.68 -22.72
CA ILE A 718 5.91 -29.65 -22.58
C ILE A 718 6.17 -29.37 -21.11
N ALA A 719 5.12 -29.22 -20.30
CA ALA A 719 5.26 -29.02 -18.85
C ALA A 719 6.02 -30.18 -18.16
N ARG A 720 5.71 -31.44 -18.51
CA ARG A 720 6.45 -32.61 -17.99
C ARG A 720 7.90 -32.61 -18.45
N GLY A 721 8.17 -32.23 -19.69
CA GLY A 721 9.52 -32.12 -20.24
C GLY A 721 10.37 -31.09 -19.49
N ILE A 722 9.77 -29.94 -19.16
CA ILE A 722 10.41 -28.89 -18.36
C ILE A 722 10.73 -29.41 -16.95
N LEU A 723 9.75 -29.99 -16.24
CA LEU A 723 9.95 -30.50 -14.88
C LEU A 723 10.99 -31.63 -14.83
N ALA A 724 10.94 -32.57 -15.77
CA ALA A 724 11.93 -33.63 -15.87
C ALA A 724 13.34 -33.08 -16.14
N ALA A 725 13.45 -32.00 -16.93
CA ALA A 725 14.73 -31.35 -17.19
C ALA A 725 15.30 -30.70 -15.92
N PHE A 726 14.49 -29.97 -15.15
CA PHE A 726 14.91 -29.39 -13.86
C PHE A 726 15.40 -30.47 -12.87
N LEU A 727 14.82 -31.68 -12.90
CA LEU A 727 15.20 -32.75 -11.99
C LEU A 727 16.50 -33.48 -12.39
N THR A 728 16.81 -33.57 -13.68
CA THR A 728 17.83 -34.50 -14.21
C THR A 728 19.06 -33.84 -14.83
N GLN A 729 18.98 -32.57 -15.24
CA GLN A 729 20.02 -31.92 -16.03
C GLN A 729 20.78 -30.85 -15.24
N SER A 730 22.02 -30.53 -15.66
CA SER A 730 22.79 -29.40 -15.13
C SER A 730 22.29 -28.07 -15.71
N ASN A 731 22.58 -26.94 -15.06
CA ASN A 731 22.01 -25.65 -15.48
C ASN A 731 22.39 -25.26 -16.92
N ARG A 732 23.59 -25.63 -17.38
CA ARG A 732 24.04 -25.34 -18.76
C ARG A 732 23.20 -26.09 -19.81
N SER A 733 22.99 -27.39 -19.63
CA SER A 733 22.19 -28.21 -20.56
C SER A 733 20.69 -27.94 -20.40
N LEU A 734 20.23 -27.64 -19.18
CA LEU A 734 18.87 -27.21 -18.90
C LEU A 734 18.53 -25.92 -19.66
N LYS A 735 19.39 -24.90 -19.60
CA LYS A 735 19.16 -23.62 -20.29
C LYS A 735 19.04 -23.77 -21.80
N SER A 736 19.93 -24.56 -22.42
CA SER A 736 19.89 -24.80 -23.87
C SER A 736 18.64 -25.60 -24.25
N PHE A 737 18.27 -26.61 -23.46
CA PHE A 737 17.07 -27.42 -23.69
C PHE A 737 15.77 -26.60 -23.53
N LEU A 738 15.64 -25.80 -22.49
CA LEU A 738 14.48 -24.92 -22.29
C LEU A 738 14.36 -23.88 -23.41
N SER A 739 15.48 -23.35 -23.91
CA SER A 739 15.46 -22.43 -25.07
C SER A 739 14.98 -23.10 -26.36
N LYS A 740 15.16 -24.42 -26.49
CA LYS A 740 14.66 -25.22 -27.61
C LYS A 740 13.19 -25.60 -27.42
N LEU A 741 12.76 -25.94 -26.21
CA LEU A 741 11.35 -26.25 -25.89
C LEU A 741 10.41 -25.05 -25.98
N THR A 742 10.92 -23.84 -25.78
CA THR A 742 10.10 -22.61 -25.85
C THR A 742 9.83 -22.13 -27.28
N LYS A 743 10.49 -22.70 -28.30
CA LYS A 743 10.24 -22.36 -29.71
C LYS A 743 8.89 -22.91 -30.19
N GLU A 744 8.24 -22.21 -31.12
CA GLU A 744 6.95 -22.65 -31.66
C GLU A 744 7.07 -23.87 -32.57
N GLU A 745 8.18 -24.01 -33.30
CA GLU A 745 8.45 -25.15 -34.20
C GLU A 745 8.50 -26.49 -33.44
N THR A 746 9.14 -26.50 -32.27
CA THR A 746 9.26 -27.68 -31.41
C THR A 746 7.94 -28.02 -30.75
N ALA A 747 7.17 -27.01 -30.31
CA ALA A 747 5.82 -27.23 -29.81
C ALA A 747 4.88 -27.83 -30.86
N LYS A 748 4.93 -27.33 -32.12
CA LYS A 748 4.19 -27.91 -33.25
C LYS A 748 4.61 -29.34 -33.57
N SER A 749 5.91 -29.63 -33.51
CA SER A 749 6.46 -30.98 -33.74
C SER A 749 6.06 -31.98 -32.64
N LEU A 750 6.01 -31.53 -31.39
CA LEU A 750 5.53 -32.32 -30.25
C LEU A 750 4.02 -32.59 -30.34
N ALA A 751 3.24 -31.57 -30.72
CA ALA A 751 1.79 -31.72 -30.97
C ALA A 751 1.50 -32.69 -32.14
N ALA A 752 2.41 -32.78 -33.12
CA ALA A 752 2.35 -33.72 -34.23
C ALA A 752 2.78 -35.17 -33.87
N GLY A 753 3.10 -35.45 -32.59
CA GLY A 753 3.39 -36.81 -32.11
C GLY A 753 4.88 -37.20 -32.08
N THR A 754 5.80 -36.24 -32.22
CA THR A 754 7.24 -36.54 -32.11
C THR A 754 7.62 -36.88 -30.67
N LYS A 755 8.34 -37.99 -30.44
CA LYS A 755 8.86 -38.35 -29.10
C LYS A 755 9.85 -37.29 -28.61
N ILE A 756 9.70 -36.85 -27.35
CA ILE A 756 10.52 -35.81 -26.72
C ILE A 756 12.02 -36.16 -26.71
N VAL A 757 12.36 -37.45 -26.69
CA VAL A 757 13.73 -38.00 -26.74
C VAL A 757 14.47 -37.56 -28.01
N LYS A 758 13.77 -37.36 -29.14
CA LYS A 758 14.38 -36.88 -30.40
C LYS A 758 14.77 -35.39 -30.36
N ILE A 759 14.32 -34.65 -29.35
CA ILE A 759 14.54 -33.20 -29.21
C ILE A 759 15.72 -32.91 -28.26
N LEU A 760 16.23 -33.93 -27.57
CA LEU A 760 17.38 -33.83 -26.66
C LEU A 760 18.63 -33.26 -27.37
N LEU A 761 19.47 -32.59 -26.58
CA LEU A 761 20.67 -31.91 -27.05
C LEU A 761 21.93 -32.70 -26.66
N PRO A 762 23.00 -32.63 -27.46
CA PRO A 762 24.28 -33.27 -27.12
C PRO A 762 24.79 -32.76 -25.77
N GLY A 763 25.08 -33.67 -24.83
CA GLY A 763 25.53 -33.35 -23.46
C GLY A 763 24.44 -33.40 -22.38
N MET A 764 23.23 -33.84 -22.72
CA MET A 764 22.20 -34.21 -21.74
C MET A 764 22.37 -35.65 -21.25
N ASN A 765 21.90 -35.93 -20.04
CA ASN A 765 21.79 -37.32 -19.57
C ASN A 765 20.45 -37.90 -20.09
N ASP A 766 20.51 -38.50 -21.27
CA ASP A 766 19.34 -38.98 -22.01
C ASP A 766 18.59 -40.08 -21.25
N ASP A 767 19.32 -41.06 -20.70
CA ASP A 767 18.76 -42.19 -19.94
C ASP A 767 18.05 -41.75 -18.66
N ALA A 768 18.64 -40.81 -17.91
CA ALA A 768 18.04 -40.28 -16.69
C ALA A 768 16.80 -39.44 -17.00
N PHE A 769 16.85 -38.63 -18.07
CA PHE A 769 15.73 -37.82 -18.51
C PHE A 769 14.55 -38.67 -18.96
N GLU A 770 14.77 -39.66 -19.83
CA GLU A 770 13.70 -40.50 -20.36
C GLU A 770 13.02 -41.31 -19.25
N LYS A 771 13.81 -41.90 -18.34
CA LYS A 771 13.27 -42.58 -17.15
C LYS A 771 12.43 -41.63 -16.30
N LYS A 772 12.92 -40.42 -16.02
CA LYS A 772 12.20 -39.48 -15.16
C LYS A 772 10.96 -38.89 -15.84
N TYR A 773 11.00 -38.64 -17.14
CA TYR A 773 9.86 -38.15 -17.93
C TYR A 773 8.72 -39.18 -17.97
N ASN A 774 9.06 -40.46 -18.15
CA ASN A 774 8.07 -41.54 -18.21
C ASN A 774 7.52 -41.92 -16.81
N THR A 775 8.29 -41.67 -15.75
CA THR A 775 7.86 -41.92 -14.35
C THR A 775 7.22 -40.70 -13.68
N LEU A 776 7.32 -39.50 -14.28
CA LEU A 776 6.72 -38.30 -13.72
C LEU A 776 5.19 -38.39 -13.81
N GLY A 777 4.55 -38.67 -12.68
CA GLY A 777 3.10 -38.66 -12.57
C GLY A 777 2.52 -37.27 -12.80
N LEU A 778 1.23 -37.22 -13.16
CA LEU A 778 0.47 -35.97 -13.31
C LEU A 778 0.25 -35.24 -11.97
N ASP A 779 0.57 -35.89 -10.86
CA ASP A 779 0.29 -35.40 -9.51
C ASP A 779 1.11 -34.15 -9.14
N ILE A 780 2.36 -34.03 -9.59
CA ILE A 780 3.16 -32.80 -9.40
C ILE A 780 2.48 -31.60 -10.09
N ILE A 781 1.92 -31.81 -11.28
CA ILE A 781 1.23 -30.74 -12.03
C ILE A 781 -0.08 -30.37 -11.34
N LYS A 782 -0.82 -31.33 -10.78
CA LYS A 782 -2.00 -31.06 -9.96
C LYS A 782 -1.63 -30.29 -8.68
N THR A 783 -0.51 -30.64 -8.04
CA THR A 783 0.02 -29.93 -6.87
C THR A 783 0.35 -28.47 -7.22
N HIS A 784 1.02 -28.23 -8.35
CA HIS A 784 1.28 -26.86 -8.84
C HIS A 784 -0.01 -26.10 -9.15
N GLN A 785 -1.00 -26.73 -9.80
CA GLN A 785 -2.29 -26.11 -10.09
C GLN A 785 -3.03 -25.72 -8.81
N MET A 786 -3.09 -26.61 -7.83
CA MET A 786 -3.73 -26.35 -6.54
C MET A 786 -3.03 -25.22 -5.77
N PHE A 787 -1.69 -25.20 -5.79
CA PHE A 787 -0.92 -24.09 -5.23
C PHE A 787 -1.27 -22.75 -5.91
N CYS A 788 -1.37 -22.74 -7.24
CA CYS A 788 -1.74 -21.54 -7.99
C CYS A 788 -3.15 -21.05 -7.63
N GLN A 789 -4.10 -21.96 -7.47
CA GLN A 789 -5.50 -21.63 -7.12
C GLN A 789 -5.63 -21.17 -5.67
N GLU A 790 -5.17 -21.97 -4.71
CA GLU A 790 -5.47 -21.72 -3.29
C GLU A 790 -4.52 -20.69 -2.66
N VAL A 791 -3.24 -20.70 -3.03
CA VAL A 791 -2.22 -19.81 -2.43
C VAL A 791 -2.05 -18.54 -3.25
N LEU A 792 -1.70 -18.66 -4.53
CA LEU A 792 -1.46 -17.50 -5.40
C LEU A 792 -2.77 -16.80 -5.82
N LYS A 793 -3.91 -17.48 -5.63
CA LYS A 793 -5.23 -17.01 -6.04
C LYS A 793 -5.26 -16.67 -7.54
N LEU A 794 -4.77 -17.57 -8.38
CA LEU A 794 -4.76 -17.46 -9.84
C LEU A 794 -5.84 -18.37 -10.45
N LEU A 795 -6.45 -17.91 -11.54
CA LEU A 795 -7.35 -18.72 -12.36
C LEU A 795 -6.54 -19.75 -13.18
N PRO A 796 -7.14 -20.89 -13.58
CA PRO A 796 -6.50 -21.84 -14.50
C PRO A 796 -6.02 -21.14 -15.78
N GLY A 797 -4.74 -21.34 -16.15
CA GLY A 797 -4.14 -20.70 -17.34
C GLY A 797 -3.71 -19.24 -17.15
N GLN A 798 -4.04 -18.60 -16.04
CA GLN A 798 -3.60 -17.24 -15.74
C GLN A 798 -2.09 -17.22 -15.48
N MET A 799 -1.38 -16.31 -16.15
CA MET A 799 0.06 -16.13 -15.99
C MET A 799 0.37 -15.17 -14.83
N ALA A 800 1.43 -15.47 -14.10
CA ALA A 800 1.92 -14.65 -13.00
C ALA A 800 3.44 -14.77 -12.85
N VAL A 801 4.04 -13.76 -12.21
CA VAL A 801 5.46 -13.77 -11.84
C VAL A 801 5.57 -13.47 -10.34
N VAL A 802 6.28 -14.32 -9.61
CA VAL A 802 6.60 -14.08 -8.21
C VAL A 802 8.06 -13.66 -8.11
N SER A 803 8.36 -12.53 -7.45
CA SER A 803 9.73 -12.05 -7.26
C SER A 803 9.98 -11.81 -5.78
N ASN A 804 10.97 -12.49 -5.19
CA ASN A 804 11.28 -12.44 -3.75
C ASN A 804 10.02 -12.55 -2.87
N GLY A 805 9.09 -13.44 -3.25
CA GLY A 805 7.80 -13.65 -2.58
C GLY A 805 6.67 -12.70 -3.00
N ARG A 806 6.94 -11.58 -3.67
CA ARG A 806 5.88 -10.68 -4.19
C ARG A 806 5.20 -11.28 -5.41
N VAL A 807 3.90 -11.53 -5.31
CA VAL A 807 3.07 -12.07 -6.40
C VAL A 807 2.59 -10.94 -7.31
N ARG A 808 2.80 -11.08 -8.62
CA ARG A 808 2.28 -10.17 -9.65
C ARG A 808 1.38 -10.92 -10.62
N LYS A 809 0.16 -10.42 -10.81
CA LYS A 809 -0.88 -11.00 -11.67
C LYS A 809 -1.04 -10.20 -12.96
N GLU A 810 -1.70 -10.79 -13.95
CA GLU A 810 -2.16 -10.12 -15.17
C GLU A 810 -1.04 -9.52 -16.03
N LEU A 811 -0.18 -10.39 -16.56
CA LEU A 811 0.66 -10.02 -17.70
C LEU A 811 -0.12 -10.25 -19.00
N SER A 812 -0.88 -9.25 -19.46
CA SER A 812 -1.78 -9.37 -20.61
C SER A 812 -1.10 -9.19 -21.97
N SER A 813 0.07 -8.56 -22.04
CA SER A 813 0.69 -8.15 -23.30
C SER A 813 2.06 -8.79 -23.57
N LEU A 814 2.16 -9.52 -24.68
CA LEU A 814 3.32 -10.35 -25.08
C LEU A 814 4.59 -9.54 -25.37
N SER A 815 4.46 -8.28 -25.77
CA SER A 815 5.58 -7.38 -26.11
C SER A 815 6.39 -6.89 -24.90
N PHE A 816 5.92 -7.10 -23.67
CA PHE A 816 6.45 -6.41 -22.49
C PHE A 816 7.18 -7.32 -21.49
N PHE A 817 7.30 -8.61 -21.79
CA PHE A 817 7.93 -9.57 -20.88
C PHE A 817 9.41 -9.30 -20.61
N VAL A 818 10.19 -8.87 -21.61
CA VAL A 818 11.63 -8.62 -21.44
C VAL A 818 11.88 -7.41 -20.53
N VAL A 819 11.18 -6.30 -20.78
CA VAL A 819 11.26 -5.06 -19.98
C VAL A 819 10.80 -5.31 -18.54
N THR A 820 9.79 -6.18 -18.37
CA THR A 820 9.33 -6.61 -17.05
C THR A 820 10.46 -7.20 -16.20
N PHE A 821 11.28 -8.11 -16.73
CA PHE A 821 12.35 -8.73 -15.93
C PHE A 821 13.48 -7.75 -15.56
N TYR A 822 13.82 -6.81 -16.43
CA TYR A 822 14.76 -5.73 -16.08
C TYR A 822 14.24 -4.90 -14.90
N PHE A 823 12.94 -4.58 -14.93
CA PHE A 823 12.29 -3.85 -13.85
C PHE A 823 12.32 -4.62 -12.52
N LEU A 824 12.18 -5.94 -12.57
CA LEU A 824 12.23 -6.80 -11.39
C LEU A 824 13.59 -6.80 -10.71
N GLU A 825 14.67 -6.66 -11.47
CA GLU A 825 16.03 -6.53 -10.93
C GLU A 825 16.28 -5.10 -10.43
N PHE A 826 15.83 -4.08 -11.17
CA PHE A 826 16.01 -2.67 -10.82
C PHE A 826 15.35 -2.28 -9.49
N GLN A 827 14.21 -2.88 -9.13
CA GLN A 827 13.56 -2.66 -7.82
C GLN A 827 14.40 -3.13 -6.62
N PHE A 828 15.42 -3.95 -6.83
CA PHE A 828 16.32 -4.43 -5.78
C PHE A 828 17.77 -4.09 -6.16
N PRO A 829 18.15 -2.79 -6.12
CA PRO A 829 19.48 -2.38 -6.52
C PRO A 829 20.51 -3.03 -5.58
N THR A 830 21.39 -3.84 -6.14
CA THR A 830 22.64 -4.24 -5.49
C THR A 830 23.63 -3.07 -5.61
N LYS A 831 24.61 -2.97 -4.70
CA LYS A 831 25.63 -1.89 -4.69
C LYS A 831 26.41 -1.74 -6.01
N GLU A 832 26.32 -2.70 -6.94
CA GLU A 832 26.95 -2.64 -8.27
C GLU A 832 26.07 -1.98 -9.34
N ASN A 833 24.75 -1.88 -9.14
CA ASN A 833 23.85 -1.23 -10.09
C ASN A 833 23.85 0.30 -9.99
N THR A 834 24.50 0.88 -8.98
CA THR A 834 24.60 2.33 -8.77
C THR A 834 25.77 2.98 -9.53
N SER A 835 26.44 2.25 -10.42
CA SER A 835 27.59 2.74 -11.19
C SER A 835 27.39 2.69 -12.71
N TYR A 836 26.14 2.66 -13.21
CA TYR A 836 25.82 2.77 -14.63
C TYR A 836 24.92 3.96 -14.91
#